data_AF-A0A918GUZ3-F1
#
_entry.id   AF-A0A918GUZ3-F1
#
_cell.length_a   1.000
_cell.length_b   1.000
_cell.length_c   1.000
_cell.angle_alpha   90.00
_cell.angle_beta   90.00
_cell.angle_gamma   90.00
#
_symmetry.space_group_name_H-M   'P 1'
#
loop_
_entity.id
_entity.type
_entity.pdbx_description
1 polymer ?
#
loop_
_entity_poly.entity_id
_entity_poly.type
_entity_poly.pdbx_seq_one_letter_code
_entity_poly.pdbx_strand_id
1 'polypeptide(L)'
;MSMTGRSSPAARFRLTLLVLTVAAAGSPWAQRPLLDFYVREFYIERSGNDLLRWMVQAGFSPGWDLSAERYAGTAGLIANDLGILVLLALLTLVAPRLPARRSRRWPACLVAGVLTAGLASLVGLALFMALVEDAELGPAGVLATNLGRSALIFGSVLGVLLALLSTGRPGPASGTRDARRAPHRVTRGRSMTTAPVAMPVGSAPGDVTRYLCAAAYVDEHFADRVVEDVLADETAAVAPSPGVDPAAVVRHCLAALELRYRRDLRLTAVFGAVAVLAPLWLTAVMVLLGAARLAGDRPRLATRGRRLPGGGALVRLSVSAGVFALLTLYVGVVLSGLPVDGFASWLLGTYLAGVPAALASVGGAVCAYLTVLGHDRETDRLLRTTLTRQTYRPPRGGAEGRPEWVAGRLAAVERAGQGNATVYSGYRPSVGWSETSAQWSLAVPLLPAEDPAGLRARPTAPRPFTAEDLIDHLRERLGSLTGAGPRDGEPPGGLVVEDRVLATGTALGEDERFFAADTIAPVTVLADEAVREIMRRPTGTVRHCLAAHAELWGGDVVPATFLHVATVGQTLHLHIDHHVLGPVRAAYHLVDRLDGGRTPAEERALLLGAASRTGRVLAAAPFRALYHARFETRHSRRMADEFAAARQDPLYDFGARTSIRELALSPDYHNYFQVMDAQRITSLIERHTLAAVREFLDSHGFDTTDFRAQQQTILNQGLIQQGGTSIIGNQAIGTGASATQTFPQQAGTTAPGAAGAPGR
;
A
#
# COMPACT_ATOMS: atom_id res chain seq x y z
N MET A 1 -43.89 3.65 26.94
CA MET A 1 -43.23 2.37 26.60
C MET A 1 -42.16 2.64 25.54
N SER A 2 -40.92 2.88 25.98
CA SER A 2 -39.89 3.54 25.18
C SER A 2 -38.71 2.63 24.84
N MET A 3 -38.40 2.58 23.54
CA MET A 3 -37.08 2.34 22.93
C MET A 3 -36.06 1.53 23.74
N THR A 4 -36.07 0.22 23.60
CA THR A 4 -34.92 -0.63 23.91
C THR A 4 -33.82 -0.39 22.87
N GLY A 5 -32.81 0.40 23.23
CA GLY A 5 -31.60 0.58 22.42
C GLY A 5 -30.91 -0.76 22.19
N ARG A 6 -30.96 -1.28 20.95
CA ARG A 6 -30.22 -2.49 20.58
C ARG A 6 -28.73 -2.23 20.74
N SER A 7 -28.11 -2.92 21.68
CA SER A 7 -26.65 -2.99 21.83
C SER A 7 -26.02 -3.49 20.52
N SER A 8 -24.87 -2.92 20.13
CA SER A 8 -24.14 -3.34 18.93
C SER A 8 -23.72 -4.82 19.04
N PRO A 9 -23.63 -5.56 17.92
CA PRO A 9 -23.24 -6.98 17.94
C PRO A 9 -21.89 -7.21 18.62
N ALA A 10 -20.93 -6.28 18.45
CA ALA A 10 -19.65 -6.31 19.15
C ALA A 10 -19.77 -6.14 20.68
N ALA A 11 -20.73 -5.34 21.16
CA ALA A 11 -20.98 -5.18 22.60
C ALA A 11 -21.63 -6.42 23.21
N ARG A 12 -22.51 -7.12 22.45
CA ARG A 12 -23.07 -8.40 22.88
C ARG A 12 -22.00 -9.47 22.95
N PHE A 13 -21.16 -9.60 21.93
CA PHE A 13 -20.06 -10.55 21.90
C PHE A 13 -19.10 -10.39 23.09
N ARG A 14 -18.73 -9.15 23.44
CA ARG A 14 -17.88 -8.86 24.60
C ARG A 14 -18.52 -9.20 25.94
N LEU A 15 -19.84 -8.96 26.07
CA LEU A 15 -20.59 -9.32 27.27
C LEU A 15 -20.71 -10.84 27.40
N THR A 16 -21.00 -11.53 26.30
CA THR A 16 -21.02 -12.99 26.25
C THR A 16 -19.66 -13.57 26.63
N LEU A 17 -18.56 -13.00 26.13
CA LEU A 17 -17.21 -13.44 26.50
C LEU A 17 -16.93 -13.27 28.01
N LEU A 18 -17.35 -12.15 28.61
CA LEU A 18 -17.21 -11.93 30.05
C LEU A 18 -17.98 -12.97 30.86
N VAL A 19 -19.25 -13.20 30.51
CA VAL A 19 -20.14 -14.18 31.16
C VAL A 19 -19.54 -15.58 31.07
N LEU A 20 -19.05 -15.97 29.88
CA LEU A 20 -18.37 -17.25 29.68
C LEU A 20 -17.07 -17.36 30.49
N THR A 21 -16.31 -16.27 30.61
CA THR A 21 -15.06 -16.26 31.39
C THR A 21 -15.34 -16.42 32.89
N VAL A 22 -16.37 -15.74 33.42
CA VAL A 22 -16.79 -15.87 34.82
C VAL A 22 -17.35 -17.28 35.09
N ALA A 23 -18.16 -17.82 34.19
CA ALA A 23 -18.69 -19.18 34.29
C ALA A 23 -17.58 -20.24 34.23
N ALA A 24 -16.58 -20.07 33.35
CA ALA A 24 -15.44 -20.97 33.25
C ALA A 24 -14.54 -20.89 34.50
N ALA A 25 -14.26 -19.68 35.00
CA ALA A 25 -13.49 -19.49 36.24
C ALA A 25 -14.21 -20.07 37.47
N GLY A 26 -15.54 -20.07 37.46
CA GLY A 26 -16.38 -20.67 38.49
C GLY A 26 -16.47 -22.19 38.46
N SER A 27 -16.01 -22.82 37.37
CA SER A 27 -16.27 -24.23 37.14
C SER A 27 -15.57 -25.16 38.13
N PRO A 28 -16.09 -26.39 38.35
CA PRO A 28 -15.47 -27.37 39.25
C PRO A 28 -14.00 -27.62 38.89
N TRP A 29 -13.66 -27.58 37.61
CA TRP A 29 -12.30 -27.82 37.11
C TRP A 29 -11.34 -26.66 37.42
N ALA A 30 -11.83 -25.42 37.47
CA ALA A 30 -11.04 -24.26 37.86
C ALA A 30 -10.96 -24.12 39.40
N GLN A 31 -12.02 -24.50 40.10
CA GLN A 31 -12.15 -24.32 41.55
C GLN A 31 -11.49 -25.45 42.36
N ARG A 32 -11.42 -26.69 41.84
CA ARG A 32 -10.79 -27.83 42.54
C ARG A 32 -9.29 -27.61 42.84
N PRO A 33 -8.45 -27.22 41.86
CA PRO A 33 -7.04 -26.95 42.15
C PRO A 33 -6.84 -25.79 43.14
N LEU A 34 -7.70 -24.77 43.06
CA LEU A 34 -7.67 -23.62 43.98
C LEU A 34 -8.02 -24.05 45.41
N LEU A 35 -8.98 -24.96 45.56
CA LEU A 35 -9.38 -25.54 46.84
C LEU A 35 -8.28 -26.42 47.42
N ASP A 36 -7.66 -27.28 46.61
CA ASP A 36 -6.56 -28.15 47.04
C ASP A 36 -5.37 -27.32 47.53
N PHE A 37 -5.07 -26.22 46.83
CA PHE A 37 -4.07 -25.24 47.27
C PHE A 37 -4.48 -24.58 48.60
N TYR A 38 -5.72 -24.11 48.72
CA TYR A 38 -6.22 -23.46 49.94
C TYR A 38 -6.15 -24.38 51.17
N VAL A 39 -6.56 -25.65 51.02
CA VAL A 39 -6.51 -26.65 52.10
C VAL A 39 -5.06 -26.97 52.46
N ARG A 40 -4.20 -27.19 51.47
CA ARG A 40 -2.78 -27.46 51.71
C ARG A 40 -2.09 -26.29 52.44
N GLU A 41 -2.19 -25.09 51.89
CA GLU A 41 -1.46 -23.92 52.38
C GLU A 41 -1.95 -23.45 53.77
N PHE A 42 -3.27 -23.43 54.01
CA PHE A 42 -3.84 -22.79 55.21
C PHE A 42 -4.29 -23.77 56.29
N TYR A 43 -4.64 -25.02 55.95
CA TYR A 43 -5.06 -26.02 56.93
C TYR A 43 -3.95 -27.02 57.26
N ILE A 44 -3.17 -27.45 56.26
CA ILE A 44 -2.08 -28.42 56.46
C ILE A 44 -0.79 -27.68 56.87
N GLU A 45 -0.35 -26.71 56.06
CA GLU A 45 0.92 -25.98 56.26
C GLU A 45 0.79 -24.78 57.21
N ARG A 46 -0.45 -24.42 57.59
CA ARG A 46 -0.78 -23.33 58.54
C ARG A 46 -0.09 -21.99 58.24
N SER A 47 -0.05 -21.62 56.97
CA SER A 47 0.50 -20.33 56.52
C SER A 47 -0.17 -19.15 57.23
N GLY A 48 0.64 -18.24 57.78
CA GLY A 48 0.21 -17.01 58.46
C GLY A 48 -0.12 -15.84 57.53
N ASN A 49 -0.12 -16.06 56.21
CA ASN A 49 -0.33 -14.99 55.23
C ASN A 49 -1.83 -14.71 55.01
N ASP A 50 -2.38 -13.82 55.83
CA ASP A 50 -3.80 -13.45 55.76
C ASP A 50 -4.19 -12.77 54.44
N LEU A 51 -3.29 -12.02 53.80
CA LEU A 51 -3.57 -11.40 52.50
C LEU A 51 -3.77 -12.45 51.40
N LEU A 52 -2.88 -13.43 51.34
CA LEU A 52 -2.99 -14.55 50.39
C LEU A 52 -4.26 -15.36 50.65
N ARG A 53 -4.58 -15.60 51.93
CA ARG A 53 -5.82 -16.28 52.33
C ARG A 53 -7.05 -15.54 51.82
N TRP A 54 -7.11 -14.21 51.96
CA TRP A 54 -8.23 -13.41 51.47
C TRP A 54 -8.34 -13.40 49.94
N MET A 55 -7.21 -13.35 49.23
CA MET A 55 -7.21 -13.39 47.77
C MET A 55 -7.71 -14.73 47.23
N VAL A 56 -7.27 -15.84 47.83
CA VAL A 56 -7.70 -17.18 47.46
C VAL A 56 -9.19 -17.39 47.81
N GLN A 57 -9.63 -16.91 48.98
CA GLN A 57 -11.04 -16.94 49.36
C GLN A 57 -11.95 -16.18 48.38
N ALA A 58 -11.51 -15.00 47.92
CA ALA A 58 -12.24 -14.25 46.90
C ALA A 58 -12.32 -14.99 45.55
N GLY A 59 -11.35 -15.87 45.26
CA GLY A 59 -11.34 -16.72 44.07
C GLY A 59 -12.44 -17.79 44.04
N PHE A 60 -13.03 -18.14 45.19
CA PHE A 60 -14.20 -19.03 45.27
C PHE A 60 -15.53 -18.31 44.97
N SER A 61 -15.53 -16.98 44.88
CA SER A 61 -16.76 -16.20 44.68
C SER A 61 -17.58 -16.54 43.42
N PRO A 62 -17.00 -16.95 42.27
CA PRO A 62 -17.78 -17.40 41.12
C PRO A 62 -18.08 -18.91 41.12
N GLY A 63 -17.78 -19.64 42.19
CA GLY A 63 -17.79 -21.11 42.22
C GLY A 63 -19.17 -21.74 42.00
N TRP A 64 -19.22 -22.79 41.19
CA TRP A 64 -20.36 -23.69 41.03
C TRP A 64 -19.90 -25.14 40.96
N ASP A 65 -20.80 -26.07 41.26
CA ASP A 65 -20.44 -27.48 41.36
C ASP A 65 -21.46 -28.42 40.75
N LEU A 66 -21.09 -29.69 40.61
CA LEU A 66 -22.00 -30.77 40.19
C LEU A 66 -22.18 -31.82 41.30
N SER A 67 -21.36 -31.75 42.35
CA SER A 67 -21.41 -32.67 43.50
C SER A 67 -21.96 -31.98 44.74
N ALA A 68 -22.91 -32.64 45.41
CA ALA A 68 -23.51 -32.20 46.66
C ALA A 68 -22.61 -32.45 47.88
N GLU A 69 -21.53 -33.23 47.72
CA GLU A 69 -20.63 -33.65 48.82
C GLU A 69 -20.01 -32.46 49.57
N ARG A 70 -19.86 -31.31 48.89
CA ARG A 70 -19.21 -30.12 49.44
C ARG A 70 -20.16 -29.11 50.09
N TYR A 71 -21.48 -29.29 49.94
CA TYR A 71 -22.47 -28.25 50.28
C TYR A 71 -23.57 -28.75 51.22
N ALA A 72 -23.24 -29.66 52.13
CA ALA A 72 -24.19 -30.19 53.12
C ALA A 72 -25.49 -30.73 52.49
N GLY A 73 -25.37 -31.40 51.33
CA GLY A 73 -26.48 -32.01 50.61
C GLY A 73 -26.90 -31.25 49.35
N THR A 74 -27.95 -31.77 48.70
CA THR A 74 -28.45 -31.23 47.41
C THR A 74 -28.99 -29.82 47.55
N ALA A 75 -29.55 -29.48 48.70
CA ALA A 75 -30.13 -28.16 48.98
C ALA A 75 -29.06 -27.04 49.02
N GLY A 76 -27.91 -27.28 49.64
CA GLY A 76 -26.82 -26.31 49.65
C GLY A 76 -26.10 -26.18 48.31
N LEU A 77 -26.02 -27.26 47.52
CA LEU A 77 -25.55 -27.21 46.14
C LEU A 77 -26.44 -26.30 45.29
N ILE A 78 -27.76 -26.48 45.38
CA ILE A 78 -28.75 -25.65 44.68
C ILE A 78 -28.60 -24.18 45.09
N ALA A 79 -28.44 -23.90 46.38
CA ALA A 79 -28.25 -22.53 46.87
C ALA A 79 -26.98 -21.87 46.31
N ASN A 80 -25.86 -22.59 46.27
CA ASN A 80 -24.61 -22.11 45.69
C ASN A 80 -24.74 -21.82 44.18
N ASP A 81 -25.30 -22.78 43.44
CA ASP A 81 -25.42 -22.67 41.98
C ASP A 81 -26.46 -21.59 41.56
N LEU A 82 -27.50 -21.38 42.36
CA LEU A 82 -28.38 -20.21 42.19
C LEU A 82 -27.65 -18.89 42.44
N GLY A 83 -26.69 -18.85 43.37
CA GLY A 83 -25.84 -17.69 43.62
C GLY A 83 -25.03 -17.25 42.39
N ILE A 84 -24.41 -18.19 41.68
CA ILE A 84 -23.68 -17.87 40.43
C ILE A 84 -24.64 -17.44 39.31
N LEU A 85 -25.83 -18.04 39.20
CA LEU A 85 -26.82 -17.65 38.20
C LEU A 85 -27.30 -16.22 38.44
N VAL A 86 -27.49 -15.83 39.71
CA VAL A 86 -27.80 -14.45 40.11
C VAL A 86 -26.65 -13.50 39.74
N LEU A 87 -25.39 -13.88 39.97
CA LEU A 87 -24.23 -13.06 39.56
C LEU A 87 -24.20 -12.83 38.04
N LEU A 88 -24.38 -13.88 37.24
CA LEU A 88 -24.39 -13.79 35.78
C LEU A 88 -25.59 -12.97 35.26
N ALA A 89 -26.77 -13.12 35.87
CA ALA A 89 -27.94 -12.32 35.56
C ALA A 89 -27.71 -10.83 35.87
N LEU A 90 -27.18 -10.51 37.06
CA LEU A 90 -26.84 -9.14 37.45
C LEU A 90 -25.82 -8.50 36.52
N LEU A 91 -24.81 -9.26 36.06
CA LEU A 91 -23.82 -8.79 35.10
C LEU A 91 -24.44 -8.41 33.75
N THR A 92 -25.35 -9.24 33.23
CA THR A 92 -26.04 -8.96 31.95
C THR A 92 -26.99 -7.77 32.05
N LEU A 93 -27.55 -7.51 33.24
CA LEU A 93 -28.40 -6.36 33.53
C LEU A 93 -27.61 -5.06 33.71
N VAL A 94 -26.50 -5.09 34.44
CA VAL A 94 -25.76 -3.86 34.81
C VAL A 94 -24.85 -3.38 33.70
N ALA A 95 -24.16 -4.28 33.00
CA ALA A 95 -23.23 -3.94 31.93
C ALA A 95 -23.78 -3.01 30.81
N PRO A 96 -25.02 -3.16 30.31
CA PRO A 96 -25.57 -2.26 29.29
C PRO A 96 -25.95 -0.87 29.82
N ARG A 97 -26.10 -0.69 31.14
CA ARG A 97 -26.54 0.56 31.79
C ARG A 97 -25.39 1.46 32.25
N LEU A 98 -24.14 1.01 32.11
CA LEU A 98 -22.95 1.75 32.54
C LEU A 98 -22.66 2.96 31.63
N PRO A 99 -22.23 4.10 32.21
CA PRO A 99 -22.03 5.35 31.48
C PRO A 99 -20.88 5.24 30.46
N ALA A 100 -21.12 5.76 29.25
CA ALA A 100 -20.10 5.79 28.18
C ALA A 100 -19.03 6.87 28.39
N ARG A 101 -19.29 7.88 29.24
CA ARG A 101 -18.41 9.05 29.44
C ARG A 101 -17.19 8.69 30.29
N ARG A 102 -15.99 8.90 29.73
CA ARG A 102 -14.70 8.43 30.27
C ARG A 102 -14.41 8.84 31.72
N SER A 103 -14.80 10.05 32.15
CA SER A 103 -14.50 10.57 33.49
C SER A 103 -15.27 9.88 34.62
N ARG A 104 -16.47 9.34 34.36
CA ARG A 104 -17.29 8.64 35.36
C ARG A 104 -17.28 7.11 35.19
N ARG A 105 -16.60 6.60 34.16
CA ARG A 105 -16.72 5.22 33.73
C ARG A 105 -15.98 4.23 34.61
N TRP A 106 -14.71 4.49 34.92
CA TRP A 106 -13.92 3.65 35.82
C TRP A 106 -14.54 3.53 37.23
N PRO A 107 -14.89 4.63 37.93
CA PRO A 107 -15.53 4.50 39.23
C PRO A 107 -16.90 3.81 39.14
N ALA A 108 -17.70 4.08 38.09
CA ALA A 108 -18.98 3.41 37.91
C ALA A 108 -18.85 1.90 37.65
N CYS A 109 -17.84 1.46 36.89
CA CYS A 109 -17.61 0.04 36.63
C CYS A 109 -17.08 -0.69 37.87
N LEU A 110 -16.20 -0.05 38.66
CA LEU A 110 -15.71 -0.60 39.93
C LEU A 110 -16.84 -0.76 40.94
N VAL A 111 -17.62 0.29 41.15
CA VAL A 111 -18.80 0.25 42.04
C VAL A 111 -19.80 -0.81 41.56
N ALA A 112 -20.06 -0.89 40.25
CA ALA A 112 -20.93 -1.92 39.70
C ALA A 112 -20.41 -3.35 39.93
N GLY A 113 -19.10 -3.59 39.75
CA GLY A 113 -18.51 -4.91 40.00
C GLY A 113 -18.61 -5.33 41.47
N VAL A 114 -18.31 -4.43 42.40
CA VAL A 114 -18.40 -4.68 43.85
C VAL A 114 -19.85 -4.90 44.29
N LEU A 115 -20.79 -4.08 43.84
CA LEU A 115 -22.20 -4.22 44.21
C LEU A 115 -22.82 -5.50 43.63
N THR A 116 -22.47 -5.88 42.40
CA THR A 116 -23.00 -7.11 41.78
C THR A 116 -22.47 -8.37 42.46
N ALA A 117 -21.17 -8.40 42.79
CA ALA A 117 -20.58 -9.49 43.56
C ALA A 117 -21.20 -9.58 44.97
N GLY A 118 -21.29 -8.46 45.70
CA GLY A 118 -21.86 -8.43 47.04
C GLY A 118 -23.33 -8.84 47.09
N LEU A 119 -24.15 -8.36 46.15
CA LEU A 119 -25.57 -8.74 46.08
C LEU A 119 -25.74 -10.23 45.77
N ALA A 120 -24.94 -10.79 44.85
CA ALA A 120 -24.98 -12.21 44.54
C ALA A 120 -24.58 -13.07 45.75
N SER A 121 -23.53 -12.68 46.48
CA SER A 121 -23.09 -13.39 47.69
C SER A 121 -24.12 -13.32 48.82
N LEU A 122 -24.82 -12.19 48.99
CA LEU A 122 -25.90 -12.05 49.99
C LEU A 122 -27.11 -12.91 49.63
N VAL A 123 -27.50 -12.95 48.35
CA VAL A 123 -28.60 -13.79 47.88
C VAL A 123 -28.25 -15.27 48.00
N GLY A 124 -27.03 -15.66 47.63
CA GLY A 124 -26.53 -17.04 47.82
C GLY A 124 -26.56 -17.47 49.28
N LEU A 125 -26.14 -16.59 50.20
CA LEU A 125 -26.23 -16.85 51.64
C LEU A 125 -27.69 -16.98 52.12
N ALA A 126 -28.57 -16.07 51.70
CA ALA A 126 -29.98 -16.10 52.09
C ALA A 126 -30.68 -17.37 51.58
N LEU A 127 -30.36 -17.81 50.37
CA LEU A 127 -30.83 -19.09 49.82
C LEU A 127 -30.28 -20.26 50.63
N PHE A 128 -28.99 -20.26 50.96
CA PHE A 128 -28.39 -21.32 51.76
C PHE A 128 -29.10 -21.47 53.12
N MET A 129 -29.38 -20.36 53.80
CA MET A 129 -30.12 -20.34 55.07
C MET A 129 -31.59 -20.76 54.95
N ALA A 130 -32.20 -20.53 53.79
CA ALA A 130 -33.60 -20.90 53.56
C ALA A 130 -33.77 -22.37 53.16
N LEU A 131 -32.75 -22.97 52.54
CA LEU A 131 -32.78 -24.32 51.98
C LEU A 131 -32.13 -25.38 52.87
N VAL A 132 -31.29 -25.00 53.83
CA VAL A 132 -30.57 -25.93 54.73
C VAL A 132 -31.11 -25.78 56.15
N GLU A 133 -31.85 -26.80 56.63
CA GLU A 133 -32.61 -26.76 57.89
C GLU A 133 -31.74 -26.71 59.17
N ASP A 134 -30.45 -27.08 59.10
CA ASP A 134 -29.50 -27.11 60.24
C ASP A 134 -28.21 -26.30 59.99
N ALA A 135 -28.29 -25.17 59.29
CA ALA A 135 -27.12 -24.35 58.96
C ALA A 135 -26.52 -23.64 60.20
N GLU A 136 -25.49 -24.21 60.82
CA GLU A 136 -24.67 -23.52 61.83
C GLU A 136 -23.81 -22.42 61.17
N LEU A 137 -24.28 -21.17 61.21
CA LEU A 137 -23.46 -20.03 60.82
C LEU A 137 -22.40 -19.75 61.89
N GLY A 138 -21.15 -19.58 61.46
CA GLY A 138 -20.12 -18.98 62.30
C GLY A 138 -20.52 -17.57 62.79
N PRO A 139 -19.80 -16.98 63.76
CA PRO A 139 -20.17 -15.70 64.35
C PRO A 139 -20.48 -14.64 63.30
N ALA A 140 -21.62 -13.95 63.42
CA ALA A 140 -22.14 -13.04 62.39
C ALA A 140 -21.10 -12.01 61.91
N GLY A 141 -20.22 -11.54 62.80
CA GLY A 141 -19.12 -10.64 62.47
C GLY A 141 -18.06 -11.24 61.53
N VAL A 142 -17.74 -12.53 61.67
CA VAL A 142 -16.77 -13.23 60.81
C VAL A 142 -17.37 -13.45 59.42
N LEU A 143 -18.63 -13.85 59.35
CA LEU A 143 -19.36 -14.06 58.10
C LEU A 143 -19.48 -12.76 57.29
N ALA A 144 -19.92 -11.68 57.94
CA ALA A 144 -20.02 -10.35 57.33
C ALA A 144 -18.66 -9.84 56.83
N THR A 145 -17.59 -10.09 57.59
CA THR A 145 -16.23 -9.70 57.22
C THR A 145 -15.74 -10.47 55.97
N ASN A 146 -15.98 -11.77 55.91
CA ASN A 146 -15.53 -12.61 54.79
C ASN A 146 -16.31 -12.34 53.50
N LEU A 147 -17.64 -12.17 53.60
CA LEU A 147 -18.48 -11.79 52.46
C LEU A 147 -18.14 -10.40 51.93
N GLY A 148 -17.96 -9.43 52.83
CA GLY A 148 -17.59 -8.06 52.46
C GLY A 148 -16.22 -8.00 51.78
N ARG A 149 -15.21 -8.72 52.30
CA ARG A 149 -13.87 -8.79 51.70
C ARG A 149 -13.89 -9.48 50.33
N SER A 150 -14.60 -10.60 50.21
CA SER A 150 -14.70 -11.34 48.94
C SER A 150 -15.40 -10.50 47.87
N ALA A 151 -16.49 -9.83 48.22
CA ALA A 151 -17.21 -8.92 47.33
C ALA A 151 -16.33 -7.74 46.88
N LEU A 152 -15.49 -7.21 47.78
CA LEU A 152 -14.58 -6.10 47.45
C LEU A 152 -13.45 -6.55 46.52
N ILE A 153 -12.79 -7.67 46.82
CA ILE A 153 -11.64 -8.18 46.04
C ILE A 153 -12.12 -8.69 44.67
N PHE A 154 -13.04 -9.64 44.64
CA PHE A 154 -13.55 -10.22 43.40
C PHE A 154 -14.34 -9.19 42.57
N GLY A 155 -15.18 -8.39 43.23
CA GLY A 155 -15.95 -7.34 42.58
C GLY A 155 -15.10 -6.22 42.00
N SER A 156 -13.92 -5.93 42.58
CA SER A 156 -12.97 -4.99 41.97
C SER A 156 -12.38 -5.53 40.67
N VAL A 157 -11.99 -6.82 40.65
CA VAL A 157 -11.50 -7.49 39.43
C VAL A 157 -12.59 -7.49 38.36
N LEU A 158 -13.82 -7.84 38.73
CA LEU A 158 -14.98 -7.81 37.85
C LEU A 158 -15.27 -6.40 37.30
N GLY A 159 -15.14 -5.39 38.14
CA GLY A 159 -15.29 -3.98 37.76
C GLY A 159 -14.22 -3.48 36.79
N VAL A 160 -12.96 -3.92 36.96
CA VAL A 160 -11.88 -3.66 36.00
C VAL A 160 -12.16 -4.34 34.65
N LEU A 161 -12.61 -5.60 34.65
CA LEU A 161 -12.97 -6.31 33.43
C LEU A 161 -14.13 -5.61 32.69
N LEU A 162 -15.16 -5.17 33.41
CA LEU A 162 -16.25 -4.35 32.86
C LEU A 162 -15.74 -3.02 32.28
N ALA A 163 -14.79 -2.36 32.96
CA ALA A 163 -14.17 -1.12 32.52
C ALA A 163 -13.26 -1.31 31.29
N LEU A 164 -12.67 -2.48 31.08
CA LEU A 164 -11.88 -2.79 29.89
C LEU A 164 -12.79 -3.17 28.71
N LEU A 165 -13.82 -3.97 28.94
CA LEU A 165 -14.69 -4.47 27.86
C LEU A 165 -15.61 -3.40 27.28
N SER A 166 -16.02 -2.42 28.10
CA SER A 166 -16.86 -1.30 27.64
C SER A 166 -16.08 -0.24 26.81
N THR A 167 -14.77 -0.41 26.57
CA THR A 167 -13.96 0.57 25.82
C THR A 167 -14.28 0.40 24.34
N GLY A 168 -15.27 1.16 23.85
CA GLY A 168 -15.69 1.06 22.46
C GLY A 168 -17.18 1.29 22.22
N ARG A 169 -18.00 1.55 23.23
CA ARG A 169 -19.35 2.07 22.99
C ARG A 169 -19.24 3.48 22.40
N PRO A 170 -19.66 3.72 21.13
CA PRO A 170 -19.85 5.08 20.67
C PRO A 170 -20.91 5.71 21.57
N GLY A 171 -20.63 6.90 22.13
CA GLY A 171 -21.69 7.68 22.76
C GLY A 171 -22.77 7.97 21.71
N PRO A 172 -24.04 8.19 22.12
CA PRO A 172 -25.03 8.73 21.20
C PRO A 172 -24.48 10.07 20.71
N ALA A 173 -24.06 10.10 19.45
CA ALA A 173 -23.73 11.34 18.77
C ALA A 173 -25.02 12.16 18.75
N SER A 174 -25.02 13.29 19.44
CA SER A 174 -25.97 14.36 19.21
C SER A 174 -25.98 14.66 17.72
N GLY A 175 -27.11 14.41 17.07
CA GLY A 175 -27.24 14.49 15.62
C GLY A 175 -27.00 15.91 15.13
N THR A 176 -25.92 16.08 14.38
CA THR A 176 -25.91 17.03 13.27
C THR A 176 -26.35 16.24 12.04
N ARG A 177 -27.63 16.40 11.69
CA ARG A 177 -28.13 16.14 10.34
C ARG A 177 -27.31 16.97 9.35
N ASP A 178 -27.11 16.40 8.17
CA ASP A 178 -26.49 16.97 6.97
C ASP A 178 -25.02 16.62 6.72
N ALA A 179 -24.82 15.41 6.22
CA ALA A 179 -23.86 15.16 5.15
C ALA A 179 -24.48 14.13 4.21
N ARG A 180 -24.99 14.63 3.08
CA ARG A 180 -25.53 13.85 1.96
C ARG A 180 -24.59 12.68 1.64
N ARG A 181 -25.12 11.46 1.71
CA ARG A 181 -24.49 10.28 1.11
C ARG A 181 -24.59 10.42 -0.41
N ALA A 182 -23.49 10.75 -1.06
CA ALA A 182 -23.32 10.49 -2.49
C ALA A 182 -22.74 9.08 -2.66
N PRO A 183 -23.32 8.21 -3.51
CA PRO A 183 -22.70 6.96 -3.89
C PRO A 183 -21.72 7.26 -5.03
N HIS A 184 -20.41 7.35 -4.73
CA HIS A 184 -19.42 7.37 -5.79
C HIS A 184 -19.23 5.95 -6.34
N ARG A 185 -19.95 5.69 -7.43
CA ARG A 185 -19.67 4.60 -8.37
C ARG A 185 -18.34 4.96 -9.05
N VAL A 186 -17.28 4.23 -8.71
CA VAL A 186 -15.93 4.44 -9.26
C VAL A 186 -15.91 3.87 -10.68
N THR A 187 -15.89 4.77 -11.66
CA THR A 187 -15.51 4.49 -13.05
C THR A 187 -14.00 4.61 -13.17
N ARG A 188 -13.35 3.70 -13.90
CA ARG A 188 -11.91 3.68 -14.18
C ARG A 188 -11.48 4.88 -15.04
N GLY A 189 -11.31 6.04 -14.41
CA GLY A 189 -10.49 7.15 -14.91
C GLY A 189 -9.59 7.59 -13.78
N ARG A 190 -8.34 7.99 -14.08
CA ARG A 190 -7.45 8.65 -13.10
C ARG A 190 -8.20 9.84 -12.50
N SER A 191 -8.76 9.67 -11.31
CA SER A 191 -9.58 10.69 -10.68
C SER A 191 -8.64 11.79 -10.19
N MET A 192 -8.96 13.05 -10.52
CA MET A 192 -8.30 14.22 -9.92
C MET A 192 -8.72 14.32 -8.45
N THR A 193 -8.24 13.40 -7.60
CA THR A 193 -8.46 13.46 -6.17
C THR A 193 -7.22 14.02 -5.51
N THR A 194 -7.33 15.24 -4.99
CA THR A 194 -6.28 15.81 -4.13
C THR A 194 -6.11 14.90 -2.93
N ALA A 195 -4.88 14.42 -2.71
CA ALA A 195 -4.55 13.68 -1.50
C ALA A 195 -4.97 14.52 -0.27
N PRO A 196 -5.58 13.92 0.77
CA PRO A 196 -6.11 14.64 1.92
C PRO A 196 -5.03 15.35 2.77
N VAL A 197 -3.74 15.20 2.46
CA VAL A 197 -2.63 15.88 3.12
C VAL A 197 -1.67 16.35 2.04
N ALA A 198 -1.26 17.63 2.08
CA ALA A 198 -0.24 18.17 1.18
C ALA A 198 1.02 17.29 1.22
N MET A 199 1.36 16.74 0.06
CA MET A 199 2.53 15.89 -0.11
C MET A 199 3.71 16.73 -0.60
N PRO A 200 4.93 16.47 -0.12
CA PRO A 200 6.11 16.97 -0.81
C PRO A 200 6.05 16.50 -2.26
N VAL A 201 6.49 17.37 -3.15
CA VAL A 201 6.64 17.10 -4.57
C VAL A 201 8.10 17.35 -4.92
N GLY A 202 8.59 16.70 -5.98
CA GLY A 202 9.96 16.93 -6.44
C GLY A 202 10.18 18.40 -6.81
N SER A 203 11.39 18.89 -6.54
CA SER A 203 11.75 20.29 -6.82
C SER A 203 13.13 20.46 -7.43
N ALA A 204 13.99 19.45 -7.35
CA ALA A 204 15.31 19.45 -7.96
C ALA A 204 15.50 18.22 -8.86
N PRO A 205 16.25 18.33 -9.98
CA PRO A 205 16.57 17.19 -10.83
C PRO A 205 17.16 16.02 -10.03
N GLY A 206 16.74 14.79 -10.34
CA GLY A 206 17.16 13.57 -9.64
C GLY A 206 16.45 13.29 -8.31
N ASP A 207 15.50 14.12 -7.88
CA ASP A 207 14.67 13.87 -6.69
C ASP A 207 13.90 12.54 -6.82
N VAL A 208 13.41 12.19 -8.01
CA VAL A 208 12.69 10.93 -8.22
C VAL A 208 13.55 9.70 -8.03
N THR A 209 14.78 9.69 -8.54
CA THR A 209 15.73 8.59 -8.26
C THR A 209 15.86 8.38 -6.76
N ARG A 210 16.01 9.46 -5.98
CA ARG A 210 16.08 9.42 -4.52
C ARG A 210 14.79 8.89 -3.88
N TYR A 211 13.61 9.29 -4.37
CA TYR A 211 12.34 8.76 -3.89
C TYR A 211 12.18 7.26 -4.19
N LEU A 212 12.61 6.79 -5.35
CA LEU A 212 12.60 5.36 -5.70
C LEU A 212 13.61 4.56 -4.89
N CYS A 213 14.79 5.13 -4.62
CA CYS A 213 15.76 4.55 -3.68
C CYS A 213 15.16 4.44 -2.26
N ALA A 214 14.36 5.42 -1.83
CA ALA A 214 13.63 5.35 -0.56
C ALA A 214 12.48 4.32 -0.59
N ALA A 215 11.77 4.22 -1.72
CA ALA A 215 10.72 3.24 -1.93
C ALA A 215 11.22 1.80 -1.71
N ALA A 216 12.46 1.51 -2.11
CA ALA A 216 13.09 0.21 -1.88
C ALA A 216 13.04 -0.28 -0.42
N TYR A 217 13.08 0.65 0.55
CA TYR A 217 13.06 0.35 1.98
C TYR A 217 11.68 0.44 2.63
N VAL A 218 10.77 1.24 2.05
CA VAL A 218 9.44 1.50 2.62
C VAL A 218 8.36 0.59 2.03
N ASP A 219 8.56 0.12 0.79
CA ASP A 219 7.63 -0.72 0.05
C ASP A 219 8.32 -2.04 -0.35
N GLU A 220 8.03 -3.09 0.44
CA GLU A 220 8.59 -4.42 0.20
C GLU A 220 8.21 -4.94 -1.19
N HIS A 221 6.98 -4.69 -1.65
CA HIS A 221 6.49 -5.19 -2.93
C HIS A 221 7.18 -4.52 -4.12
N PHE A 222 7.41 -3.21 -4.05
CA PHE A 222 8.17 -2.49 -5.08
C PHE A 222 9.59 -3.05 -5.22
N ALA A 223 10.29 -3.23 -4.09
CA ALA A 223 11.66 -3.76 -4.11
C ALA A 223 11.73 -5.19 -4.64
N ASP A 224 10.79 -6.05 -4.22
CA ASP A 224 10.72 -7.43 -4.68
C ASP A 224 10.42 -7.51 -6.18
N ARG A 225 9.47 -6.71 -6.70
CA ARG A 225 9.15 -6.63 -8.14
C ARG A 225 10.32 -6.12 -8.99
N VAL A 226 11.02 -5.09 -8.52
CA VAL A 226 12.22 -4.59 -9.24
C VAL A 226 13.28 -5.68 -9.33
N VAL A 227 13.52 -6.44 -8.24
CA VAL A 227 14.52 -7.51 -8.26
C VAL A 227 14.05 -8.71 -9.08
N GLU A 228 12.78 -9.09 -9.01
CA GLU A 228 12.27 -10.27 -9.71
C GLU A 228 11.99 -10.05 -11.20
N ASP A 229 11.49 -8.88 -11.59
CA ASP A 229 11.08 -8.62 -12.98
C ASP A 229 12.14 -7.87 -13.79
N VAL A 230 13.02 -7.10 -13.16
CA VAL A 230 14.01 -6.27 -13.87
C VAL A 230 15.41 -6.87 -13.74
N LEU A 231 15.79 -7.29 -12.53
CA LEU A 231 17.12 -7.86 -12.29
C LEU A 231 17.18 -9.38 -12.56
N ALA A 232 16.23 -10.18 -12.07
CA ALA A 232 16.27 -11.63 -12.20
C ALA A 232 15.78 -12.13 -13.58
N ASP A 233 15.19 -11.26 -14.40
CA ASP A 233 14.83 -11.58 -15.77
C ASP A 233 16.00 -11.21 -16.70
N GLU A 234 16.90 -12.16 -16.95
CA GLU A 234 18.13 -11.90 -17.72
C GLU A 234 17.91 -11.91 -19.23
N THR A 235 16.83 -12.53 -19.72
CA THR A 235 16.52 -12.66 -21.15
C THR A 235 15.72 -11.47 -21.67
N ALA A 236 14.84 -10.88 -20.85
CA ALA A 236 14.05 -9.73 -21.26
C ALA A 236 14.89 -8.45 -21.39
N ALA A 237 14.53 -7.62 -22.37
CA ALA A 237 15.02 -6.25 -22.48
C ALA A 237 14.65 -5.41 -21.26
N VAL A 238 15.45 -4.39 -20.97
CA VAL A 238 15.20 -3.46 -19.86
C VAL A 238 14.41 -2.26 -20.40
N ALA A 239 13.26 -1.97 -19.80
CA ALA A 239 12.46 -0.80 -20.17
C ALA A 239 13.15 0.52 -19.76
N PRO A 240 12.98 1.59 -20.55
CA PRO A 240 13.48 2.91 -20.19
C PRO A 240 12.83 3.43 -18.90
N SER A 241 13.55 4.29 -18.19
CA SER A 241 13.08 4.98 -16.98
C SER A 241 13.50 6.46 -17.04
N PRO A 242 12.74 7.31 -17.76
CA PRO A 242 13.08 8.72 -17.97
C PRO A 242 13.23 9.48 -16.65
N GLY A 243 14.27 10.31 -16.54
CA GLY A 243 14.58 11.09 -15.34
C GLY A 243 14.96 10.29 -14.10
N VAL A 244 15.33 9.02 -14.27
CA VAL A 244 15.71 8.12 -13.19
C VAL A 244 17.01 7.41 -13.51
N ASP A 245 17.86 7.22 -12.49
CA ASP A 245 18.97 6.26 -12.55
C ASP A 245 18.46 4.88 -12.09
N PRO A 246 18.13 3.95 -13.01
CA PRO A 246 17.55 2.67 -12.65
C PRO A 246 18.57 1.77 -11.92
N ALA A 247 19.86 1.91 -12.21
CA ALA A 247 20.91 1.11 -11.56
C ALA A 247 21.03 1.48 -10.09
N ALA A 248 20.96 2.77 -9.74
CA ALA A 248 20.91 3.23 -8.35
C ALA A 248 19.72 2.62 -7.58
N VAL A 249 18.54 2.62 -8.19
CA VAL A 249 17.32 2.06 -7.58
C VAL A 249 17.49 0.56 -7.34
N VAL A 250 17.97 -0.20 -8.33
CA VAL A 250 18.20 -1.65 -8.20
C VAL A 250 19.20 -1.97 -7.08
N ARG A 251 20.30 -1.20 -6.95
CA ARG A 251 21.27 -1.36 -5.85
C ARG A 251 20.62 -1.16 -4.49
N HIS A 252 19.74 -0.17 -4.34
CA HIS A 252 18.99 0.04 -3.10
C HIS A 252 17.94 -1.04 -2.84
N CYS A 253 17.29 -1.59 -3.88
CA CYS A 253 16.39 -2.74 -3.76
C CYS A 253 17.13 -4.00 -3.24
N LEU A 254 18.32 -4.29 -3.76
CA LEU A 254 19.17 -5.37 -3.26
C LEU A 254 19.61 -5.15 -1.81
N ALA A 255 20.04 -3.93 -1.47
CA ALA A 255 20.41 -3.60 -0.09
C ALA A 255 19.22 -3.73 0.88
N ALA A 256 18.02 -3.33 0.44
CA ALA A 256 16.81 -3.45 1.22
C ALA A 256 16.39 -4.92 1.41
N LEU A 257 16.56 -5.76 0.39
CA LEU A 257 16.35 -7.21 0.48
C LEU A 257 17.26 -7.86 1.52
N GLU A 258 18.56 -7.55 1.51
CA GLU A 258 19.52 -8.09 2.49
C GLU A 258 19.17 -7.66 3.93
N LEU A 259 18.76 -6.39 4.11
CA LEU A 259 18.26 -5.89 5.39
C LEU A 259 17.01 -6.66 5.87
N ARG A 260 16.08 -6.95 4.96
CA ARG A 260 14.87 -7.74 5.27
C ARG A 260 15.20 -9.20 5.54
N TYR A 261 16.12 -9.79 4.79
CA TYR A 261 16.52 -11.18 4.95
C TYR A 261 17.14 -11.42 6.34
N ARG A 262 18.05 -10.54 6.79
CA ARG A 262 18.61 -10.62 8.15
C ARG A 262 17.55 -10.50 9.24
N ARG A 263 16.55 -9.62 9.05
CA ARG A 263 15.38 -9.51 9.95
C ARG A 263 14.58 -10.81 9.96
N ASP A 264 14.25 -11.33 8.78
CA ASP A 264 13.38 -12.49 8.63
C ASP A 264 14.06 -13.78 9.11
N LEU A 265 15.39 -13.92 8.98
CA LEU A 265 16.16 -15.00 9.59
C LEU A 265 16.08 -14.96 11.12
N ARG A 266 16.29 -13.79 11.74
CA ARG A 266 16.16 -13.63 13.21
C ARG A 266 14.75 -13.95 13.68
N LEU A 267 13.73 -13.48 12.97
CA LEU A 267 12.34 -13.78 13.29
C LEU A 267 11.99 -15.25 13.06
N THR A 268 12.59 -15.91 12.08
CA THR A 268 12.44 -17.36 11.85
C THR A 268 13.07 -18.15 12.99
N ALA A 269 14.23 -17.73 13.50
CA ALA A 269 14.84 -18.34 14.68
C ALA A 269 13.96 -18.18 15.93
N VAL A 270 13.37 -17.00 16.14
CA VAL A 270 12.41 -16.76 17.23
C VAL A 270 11.15 -17.64 17.04
N PHE A 271 10.60 -17.69 15.83
CA PHE A 271 9.45 -18.52 15.51
C PHE A 271 9.75 -20.00 15.79
N GLY A 272 10.88 -20.51 15.30
CA GLY A 272 11.33 -21.89 15.51
C GLY A 272 11.56 -22.22 16.98
N ALA A 273 12.19 -21.32 17.74
CA ALA A 273 12.40 -21.51 19.18
C ALA A 273 11.08 -21.66 19.95
N VAL A 274 10.08 -20.82 19.67
CA VAL A 274 8.75 -20.95 20.28
C VAL A 274 8.05 -22.21 19.78
N ALA A 275 8.15 -22.53 18.48
CA ALA A 275 7.54 -23.73 17.90
C ALA A 275 8.06 -25.04 18.50
N VAL A 276 9.36 -25.10 18.81
CA VAL A 276 10.01 -26.27 19.42
C VAL A 276 9.66 -26.40 20.90
N LEU A 277 9.53 -25.28 21.61
CA LEU A 277 9.22 -25.30 23.05
C LEU A 277 7.73 -25.50 23.34
N ALA A 278 6.86 -24.86 22.56
CA ALA A 278 5.42 -24.83 22.81
C ALA A 278 4.67 -24.40 21.52
N PRO A 279 4.44 -25.32 20.56
CA PRO A 279 3.91 -24.99 19.24
C PRO A 279 2.53 -24.30 19.27
N LEU A 280 1.60 -24.74 20.12
CA LEU A 280 0.29 -24.09 20.23
C LEU A 280 0.37 -22.68 20.80
N TRP A 281 1.44 -22.37 21.53
CA TRP A 281 1.62 -21.06 22.14
C TRP A 281 2.11 -19.99 21.17
N LEU A 282 2.48 -20.35 19.94
CA LEU A 282 2.59 -19.40 18.83
C LEU A 282 1.29 -18.60 18.67
N THR A 283 0.13 -19.22 18.90
CA THR A 283 -1.16 -18.51 18.86
C THR A 283 -1.25 -17.44 19.95
N ALA A 284 -0.75 -17.72 21.16
CA ALA A 284 -0.69 -16.76 22.25
C ALA A 284 0.24 -15.58 21.92
N VAL A 285 1.41 -15.85 21.32
CA VAL A 285 2.33 -14.82 20.81
C VAL A 285 1.62 -13.94 19.77
N MET A 286 0.91 -14.54 18.83
CA MET A 286 0.18 -13.83 17.78
C MET A 286 -0.97 -12.99 18.33
N VAL A 287 -1.68 -13.48 19.35
CA VAL A 287 -2.73 -12.74 20.05
C VAL A 287 -2.15 -11.57 20.83
N LEU A 288 -1.05 -11.77 21.57
CA LEU A 288 -0.35 -10.71 22.32
C LEU A 288 0.13 -9.59 21.39
N LEU A 289 0.75 -9.94 20.26
CA LEU A 289 1.21 -8.98 19.25
C LEU A 289 0.02 -8.38 18.47
N GLY A 290 -1.07 -9.12 18.28
CA GLY A 290 -2.31 -8.65 17.67
C GLY A 290 -3.05 -7.63 18.52
N ALA A 291 -3.01 -7.79 19.85
CA ALA A 291 -3.62 -6.87 20.81
C ALA A 291 -2.97 -5.48 20.78
N ALA A 292 -1.69 -5.37 20.38
CA ALA A 292 -1.04 -4.08 20.15
C ALA A 292 -1.78 -3.20 19.13
N ARG A 293 -2.52 -3.80 18.18
CA ARG A 293 -3.38 -3.07 17.23
C ARG A 293 -4.59 -2.44 17.92
N LEU A 294 -5.10 -3.06 18.98
CA LEU A 294 -6.23 -2.55 19.78
C LEU A 294 -5.79 -1.38 20.66
N ALA A 295 -4.53 -1.36 21.09
CA ALA A 295 -3.92 -0.21 21.76
C ALA A 295 -3.62 0.96 20.81
N GLY A 296 -3.61 0.68 19.50
CA GLY A 296 -3.37 1.60 18.39
C GLY A 296 -4.27 2.84 18.41
N ASP A 297 -3.78 3.90 17.77
CA ASP A 297 -4.44 5.20 17.74
C ASP A 297 -5.73 5.14 16.90
N ARG A 298 -6.80 5.75 17.40
CA ARG A 298 -8.10 5.83 16.69
C ARG A 298 -7.96 6.56 15.34
N PRO A 299 -8.87 6.30 14.37
CA PRO A 299 -8.91 7.05 13.12
C PRO A 299 -8.88 8.55 13.41
N ARG A 300 -7.92 9.23 12.78
CA ARG A 300 -7.50 10.59 13.13
C ARG A 300 -8.31 11.59 12.32
N LEU A 301 -8.86 12.59 13.01
CA LEU A 301 -9.67 13.67 12.42
C LEU A 301 -8.81 14.78 11.77
N ALA A 302 -7.48 14.65 11.80
CA ALA A 302 -6.60 15.63 11.18
C ALA A 302 -6.72 15.51 9.66
N THR A 303 -7.35 16.51 9.05
CA THR A 303 -7.59 16.59 7.60
C THR A 303 -6.56 17.45 6.87
N ARG A 304 -5.62 18.08 7.58
CA ARG A 304 -4.62 18.99 6.98
C ARG A 304 -3.17 18.63 7.28
N GLY A 305 -2.92 17.52 7.98
CA GLY A 305 -1.57 17.15 8.41
C GLY A 305 -1.49 15.83 9.16
N ARG A 306 -0.26 15.36 9.40
CA ARG A 306 -0.01 14.13 10.16
C ARG A 306 0.09 14.46 11.65
N ARG A 307 -0.88 14.00 12.44
CA ARG A 307 -0.77 14.00 13.90
C ARG A 307 -0.06 12.74 14.37
N LEU A 308 1.13 12.88 14.95
CA LEU A 308 1.87 11.79 15.58
C LEU A 308 1.14 11.29 16.85
N PRO A 309 1.32 10.02 17.23
CA PRO A 309 0.61 9.45 18.38
C PRO A 309 0.99 10.16 19.69
N GLY A 310 0.01 10.32 20.58
CA GLY A 310 0.23 10.88 21.93
C GLY A 310 0.83 9.87 22.90
N GLY A 311 1.44 10.32 24.01
CA GLY A 311 2.08 9.46 25.00
C GLY A 311 1.15 8.40 25.61
N GLY A 312 -0.14 8.71 25.75
CA GLY A 312 -1.14 7.76 26.26
C GLY A 312 -1.38 6.52 25.37
N ALA A 313 -0.88 6.48 24.13
CA ALA A 313 -0.92 5.28 23.31
C ALA A 313 0.13 4.24 23.75
N LEU A 314 1.33 4.70 24.15
CA LEU A 314 2.34 3.81 24.73
C LEU A 314 1.87 3.20 26.04
N VAL A 315 1.28 4.01 26.92
CA VAL A 315 0.75 3.50 28.21
C VAL A 315 -0.29 2.40 27.96
N ARG A 316 -1.20 2.58 26.99
CA ARG A 316 -2.16 1.52 26.63
C ARG A 316 -1.48 0.28 26.09
N LEU A 317 -0.47 0.43 25.24
CA LEU A 317 0.29 -0.69 24.71
C LEU A 317 0.97 -1.45 25.87
N SER A 318 1.69 -0.76 26.74
CA SER A 318 2.37 -1.35 27.91
C SER A 318 1.40 -2.06 28.86
N VAL A 319 0.27 -1.41 29.19
CA VAL A 319 -0.77 -2.03 30.04
C VAL A 319 -1.36 -3.26 29.36
N SER A 320 -1.69 -3.17 28.07
CA SER A 320 -2.22 -4.32 27.33
C SER A 320 -1.22 -5.48 27.29
N ALA A 321 0.06 -5.20 26.98
CA ALA A 321 1.10 -6.20 26.94
C ALA A 321 1.31 -6.87 28.30
N GLY A 322 1.29 -6.10 29.40
CA GLY A 322 1.37 -6.62 30.76
C GLY A 322 0.18 -7.51 31.13
N VAL A 323 -1.05 -7.08 30.84
CA VAL A 323 -2.27 -7.87 31.09
C VAL A 323 -2.25 -9.18 30.30
N PHE A 324 -1.88 -9.13 29.02
CA PHE A 324 -1.78 -10.34 28.21
C PHE A 324 -0.65 -11.27 28.67
N ALA A 325 0.50 -10.73 29.09
CA ALA A 325 1.57 -11.56 29.64
C ALA A 325 1.14 -12.29 30.92
N LEU A 326 0.40 -11.60 31.82
CA LEU A 326 -0.18 -12.22 33.02
C LEU A 326 -1.25 -13.27 32.66
N LEU A 327 -2.10 -12.99 31.67
CA LEU A 327 -3.09 -13.94 31.18
C LEU A 327 -2.43 -15.19 30.57
N THR A 328 -1.38 -14.99 29.77
CA THR A 328 -0.56 -16.06 29.18
C THR A 328 0.06 -16.94 30.26
N LEU A 329 0.60 -16.35 31.34
CA LEU A 329 1.10 -17.10 32.49
C LEU A 329 -0.03 -17.88 33.21
N TYR A 330 -1.16 -17.22 33.47
CA TYR A 330 -2.32 -17.85 34.11
C TYR A 330 -2.85 -19.05 33.30
N VAL A 331 -2.98 -18.90 31.98
CA VAL A 331 -3.41 -19.98 31.08
C VAL A 331 -2.43 -21.15 31.13
N GLY A 332 -1.12 -20.89 31.24
CA GLY A 332 -0.11 -21.96 31.36
C GLY A 332 -0.24 -22.77 32.64
N VAL A 333 -0.42 -22.08 33.76
CA VAL A 333 -0.65 -22.73 35.05
C VAL A 333 -1.94 -23.54 35.02
N VAL A 334 -3.04 -23.00 34.49
CA VAL A 334 -4.32 -23.70 34.38
C VAL A 334 -4.21 -24.93 33.46
N LEU A 335 -3.59 -24.80 32.30
CA LEU A 335 -3.38 -25.92 31.38
C LEU A 335 -2.51 -27.02 32.01
N SER A 336 -1.57 -26.65 32.89
CA SER A 336 -0.73 -27.62 33.59
C SER A 336 -1.47 -28.56 34.55
N GLY A 337 -2.71 -28.21 34.94
CA GLY A 337 -3.59 -29.08 35.72
C GLY A 337 -4.28 -30.17 34.90
N LEU A 338 -4.13 -30.19 33.57
CA LEU A 338 -4.70 -31.23 32.72
C LEU A 338 -3.87 -32.53 32.81
N PRO A 339 -4.52 -33.70 32.95
CA PRO A 339 -3.83 -34.99 33.01
C PRO A 339 -3.41 -35.44 31.60
N VAL A 340 -2.41 -34.77 31.04
CA VAL A 340 -1.90 -35.01 29.68
C VAL A 340 -0.40 -35.26 29.73
N ASP A 341 0.04 -36.36 29.13
CA ASP A 341 1.43 -36.81 29.16
C ASP A 341 2.08 -36.80 27.77
N GLY A 342 3.42 -36.92 27.76
CA GLY A 342 4.21 -37.10 26.54
C GLY A 342 3.98 -36.01 25.50
N PHE A 343 3.63 -36.42 24.28
CA PHE A 343 3.42 -35.50 23.14
C PHE A 343 2.34 -34.45 23.42
N ALA A 344 1.26 -34.81 24.12
CA ALA A 344 0.17 -33.88 24.43
C ALA A 344 0.64 -32.80 25.43
N SER A 345 1.47 -33.17 26.41
CA SER A 345 2.08 -32.23 27.35
C SER A 345 2.99 -31.22 26.67
N TRP A 346 3.82 -31.69 25.73
CA TRP A 346 4.69 -30.84 24.92
C TRP A 346 3.88 -29.88 24.00
N LEU A 347 2.89 -30.41 23.29
CA LEU A 347 2.03 -29.66 22.36
C LEU A 347 1.25 -28.54 23.09
N LEU A 348 0.67 -28.85 24.25
CA LEU A 348 -0.09 -27.92 25.09
C LEU A 348 0.80 -27.04 25.97
N GLY A 349 2.09 -27.37 26.10
CA GLY A 349 3.02 -26.68 26.98
C GLY A 349 2.67 -26.81 28.46
N THR A 350 2.19 -27.99 28.91
CA THR A 350 1.78 -28.23 30.31
C THR A 350 2.94 -28.63 31.23
N TYR A 351 4.07 -29.01 30.65
CA TYR A 351 5.26 -29.43 31.38
C TYR A 351 5.78 -28.33 32.32
N LEU A 352 6.35 -28.73 33.45
CA LEU A 352 6.93 -27.82 34.46
C LEU A 352 5.96 -26.67 34.84
N ALA A 353 4.72 -27.02 35.18
CA ALA A 353 3.64 -26.09 35.54
C ALA A 353 3.27 -25.08 34.43
N GLY A 354 3.60 -25.37 33.17
CA GLY A 354 3.38 -24.49 32.02
C GLY A 354 4.17 -23.18 32.01
N VAL A 355 5.09 -23.02 32.97
CA VAL A 355 5.93 -21.82 33.11
C VAL A 355 6.89 -21.66 31.92
N PRO A 356 7.61 -22.70 31.45
CA PRO A 356 8.52 -22.54 30.32
C PRO A 356 7.80 -22.15 29.02
N ALA A 357 6.62 -22.72 28.76
CA ALA A 357 5.82 -22.39 27.58
C ALA A 357 5.33 -20.93 27.62
N ALA A 358 4.87 -20.47 28.79
CA ALA A 358 4.49 -19.07 28.98
C ALA A 358 5.67 -18.11 28.83
N LEU A 359 6.83 -18.43 29.42
CA LEU A 359 8.04 -17.62 29.31
C LEU A 359 8.58 -17.59 27.87
N ALA A 360 8.60 -18.73 27.17
CA ALA A 360 8.98 -18.80 25.76
C ALA A 360 8.09 -17.92 24.89
N SER A 361 6.80 -17.85 25.20
CA SER A 361 5.83 -17.03 24.46
C SER A 361 6.03 -15.54 24.70
N VAL A 362 6.13 -15.12 25.97
CA VAL A 362 6.37 -13.72 26.32
C VAL A 362 7.73 -13.28 25.80
N GLY A 363 8.78 -14.08 26.02
CA GLY A 363 10.13 -13.84 25.52
C GLY A 363 10.17 -13.78 23.99
N GLY A 364 9.52 -14.72 23.30
CA GLY A 364 9.42 -14.73 21.85
C GLY A 364 8.72 -13.49 21.30
N ALA A 365 7.63 -13.04 21.93
CA ALA A 365 6.95 -11.80 21.56
C ALA A 365 7.84 -10.56 21.74
N VAL A 366 8.58 -10.49 22.86
CA VAL A 366 9.53 -9.40 23.13
C VAL A 366 10.68 -9.41 22.13
N CYS A 367 11.31 -10.55 21.89
CA CYS A 367 12.39 -10.70 20.92
C CYS A 367 11.94 -10.36 19.49
N ALA A 368 10.75 -10.80 19.09
CA ALA A 368 10.17 -10.45 17.80
C ALA A 368 9.92 -8.93 17.69
N TYR A 369 9.37 -8.32 18.75
CA TYR A 369 9.14 -6.88 18.80
C TYR A 369 10.44 -6.09 18.68
N LEU A 370 11.47 -6.45 19.46
CA LEU A 370 12.78 -5.80 19.44
C LEU A 370 13.49 -5.97 18.09
N THR A 371 13.33 -7.13 17.44
CA THR A 371 13.90 -7.38 16.10
C THR A 371 13.27 -6.48 15.05
N VAL A 372 11.93 -6.37 15.04
CA VAL A 372 11.20 -5.49 14.10
C VAL A 372 11.50 -4.03 14.39
N LEU A 373 11.55 -3.64 15.67
CA LEU A 373 11.87 -2.28 16.07
C LEU A 373 13.33 -1.90 15.71
N GLY A 374 14.27 -2.83 15.87
CA GLY A 374 15.66 -2.65 15.44
C GLY A 374 15.74 -2.39 13.93
N HIS A 375 15.05 -3.22 13.13
CA HIS A 375 14.96 -3.02 11.69
C HIS A 375 14.31 -1.68 11.31
N ASP A 376 13.17 -1.33 11.91
CA ASP A 376 12.48 -0.05 11.64
C ASP A 376 13.38 1.16 12.00
N ARG A 377 14.18 1.05 13.07
CA ARG A 377 15.16 2.10 13.46
C ARG A 377 16.36 2.17 12.52
N GLU A 378 16.87 1.03 12.08
CA GLU A 378 17.97 0.94 11.10
C GLU A 378 17.55 1.57 9.76
N THR A 379 16.35 1.23 9.28
CA THR A 379 15.74 1.81 8.09
C THR A 379 15.50 3.32 8.22
N ASP A 380 14.90 3.80 9.32
CA ASP A 380 14.69 5.24 9.55
C ASP A 380 16.03 6.00 9.64
N ARG A 381 17.04 5.42 10.29
CA ARG A 381 18.40 6.01 10.34
C ARG A 381 19.01 6.09 8.95
N LEU A 382 18.92 5.03 8.15
CA LEU A 382 19.40 5.01 6.77
C LEU A 382 18.73 6.10 5.96
N LEU A 383 17.39 6.15 5.96
CA LEU A 383 16.63 7.16 5.22
C LEU A 383 17.05 8.60 5.58
N ARG A 384 17.25 8.89 6.87
CA ARG A 384 17.69 10.21 7.38
C ARG A 384 19.14 10.56 7.06
N THR A 385 20.02 9.56 6.94
CA THR A 385 21.47 9.80 6.80
C THR A 385 21.96 9.71 5.36
N THR A 386 21.25 8.98 4.49
CA THR A 386 21.70 8.75 3.11
C THR A 386 20.70 9.16 2.05
N LEU A 387 19.39 9.29 2.36
CA LEU A 387 18.34 9.51 1.35
C LEU A 387 17.60 10.85 1.49
N THR A 388 18.05 11.73 2.38
CA THR A 388 17.60 13.13 2.39
C THR A 388 18.23 13.89 1.22
N ARG A 389 17.59 14.97 0.76
CA ARG A 389 18.07 15.75 -0.39
C ARG A 389 19.51 16.24 -0.21
N GLN A 390 19.89 16.64 1.01
CA GLN A 390 21.21 17.19 1.30
C GLN A 390 22.31 16.12 1.37
N THR A 391 21.94 14.89 1.74
CA THR A 391 22.90 13.80 1.96
C THR A 391 23.00 12.83 0.80
N TYR A 392 21.99 12.79 -0.07
CA TYR A 392 21.92 11.81 -1.14
C TYR A 392 23.08 11.94 -2.12
N ARG A 393 23.72 10.80 -2.37
CA ARG A 393 24.73 10.64 -3.42
C ARG A 393 24.39 9.38 -4.21
N PRO A 394 24.28 9.47 -5.55
CA PRO A 394 24.05 8.29 -6.38
C PRO A 394 25.14 7.24 -6.10
N PRO A 395 24.76 5.99 -5.82
CA PRO A 395 25.74 4.93 -5.58
C PRO A 395 26.57 4.70 -6.86
N ARG A 396 27.87 5.00 -6.79
CA ARG A 396 28.83 4.68 -7.85
C ARG A 396 29.54 3.37 -7.51
N GLY A 397 29.51 2.41 -8.43
CA GLY A 397 30.15 1.10 -8.23
C GLY A 397 29.43 0.21 -7.21
N GLY A 398 29.99 -0.98 -6.94
CA GLY A 398 29.46 -1.95 -5.98
C GLY A 398 28.88 -3.23 -6.58
N ALA A 399 29.42 -3.72 -7.70
CA ALA A 399 29.22 -5.11 -8.12
C ALA A 399 30.20 -6.08 -7.39
N GLU A 400 31.18 -5.53 -6.66
CA GLU A 400 32.19 -6.30 -5.93
C GLU A 400 31.55 -7.26 -4.92
N GLY A 401 31.90 -8.54 -5.00
CA GLY A 401 31.37 -9.61 -4.14
C GLY A 401 29.97 -10.11 -4.50
N ARG A 402 29.35 -9.63 -5.59
CA ARG A 402 28.07 -10.17 -6.10
C ARG A 402 28.29 -11.27 -7.14
N PRO A 403 27.29 -12.15 -7.35
CA PRO A 403 27.31 -13.09 -8.46
C PRO A 403 27.50 -12.38 -9.81
N GLU A 404 28.20 -13.03 -10.73
CA GLU A 404 28.52 -12.48 -12.05
C GLU A 404 27.27 -12.06 -12.84
N TRP A 405 26.21 -12.88 -12.79
CA TRP A 405 24.93 -12.59 -13.43
C TRP A 405 24.30 -11.27 -12.94
N VAL A 406 24.41 -10.96 -11.63
CA VAL A 406 23.91 -9.70 -11.05
C VAL A 406 24.72 -8.51 -11.56
N ALA A 407 26.04 -8.66 -11.66
CA ALA A 407 26.93 -7.60 -12.15
C ALA A 407 26.65 -7.30 -13.64
N GLY A 408 26.56 -8.34 -14.47
CA GLY A 408 26.25 -8.23 -15.89
C GLY A 408 24.88 -7.58 -16.13
N ARG A 409 23.86 -8.02 -15.39
CA ARG A 409 22.52 -7.43 -15.51
C ARG A 409 22.46 -5.98 -15.03
N LEU A 410 23.17 -5.63 -13.95
CA LEU A 410 23.22 -4.24 -13.49
C LEU A 410 23.85 -3.30 -14.52
N ALA A 411 24.88 -3.77 -15.24
CA ALA A 411 25.46 -3.04 -16.36
C ALA A 411 24.49 -2.91 -17.54
N ALA A 412 23.67 -3.93 -17.82
CA ALA A 412 22.60 -3.84 -18.82
C ALA A 412 21.53 -2.81 -18.42
N VAL A 413 21.13 -2.78 -17.15
CA VAL A 413 20.17 -1.79 -16.62
C VAL A 413 20.74 -0.36 -16.70
N GLU A 414 22.01 -0.18 -16.41
CA GLU A 414 22.70 1.12 -16.53
C GLU A 414 22.73 1.60 -17.99
N ARG A 415 23.08 0.72 -18.94
CA ARG A 415 23.03 1.02 -20.39
C ARG A 415 21.62 1.33 -20.88
N ALA A 416 20.61 0.63 -20.38
CA ALA A 416 19.22 0.86 -20.74
C ALA A 416 18.70 2.24 -20.31
N GLY A 417 19.19 2.78 -19.20
CA GLY A 417 18.85 4.14 -18.75
C GLY A 417 19.27 5.23 -19.74
N GLN A 418 20.25 4.95 -20.61
CA GLN A 418 20.80 5.88 -21.62
C GLN A 418 20.52 5.41 -23.05
N GLY A 419 19.64 4.41 -23.22
CA GLY A 419 19.39 3.75 -24.48
C GLY A 419 18.47 4.51 -25.43
N ASN A 420 18.75 4.41 -26.73
CA ASN A 420 17.91 4.89 -27.83
C ASN A 420 16.99 3.80 -28.40
N ALA A 421 16.96 2.59 -27.85
CA ALA A 421 16.06 1.52 -28.27
C ALA A 421 15.16 1.05 -27.12
N THR A 422 13.87 0.92 -27.40
CA THR A 422 12.85 0.36 -26.50
C THR A 422 12.29 -0.91 -27.12
N VAL A 423 12.66 -2.04 -26.53
CA VAL A 423 12.14 -3.36 -26.91
C VAL A 423 11.00 -3.71 -25.96
N TYR A 424 9.79 -3.88 -26.47
CA TYR A 424 8.59 -4.05 -25.65
C TYR A 424 7.93 -5.42 -25.83
N SER A 425 7.25 -5.87 -24.77
CA SER A 425 6.43 -7.09 -24.78
C SER A 425 4.95 -6.74 -24.98
N GLY A 426 4.24 -7.58 -25.74
CA GLY A 426 2.80 -7.44 -25.98
C GLY A 426 2.43 -6.14 -26.71
N TYR A 427 1.23 -5.60 -26.44
CA TYR A 427 0.71 -4.40 -27.11
C TYR A 427 1.05 -3.11 -26.33
N ARG A 428 2.33 -2.90 -25.99
CA ARG A 428 2.77 -1.78 -25.14
C ARG A 428 4.09 -1.12 -25.64
N PRO A 429 4.10 -0.48 -26.83
CA PRO A 429 5.29 0.21 -27.34
C PRO A 429 5.79 1.35 -26.44
N SER A 430 4.91 1.89 -25.60
CA SER A 430 5.21 2.98 -24.67
C SER A 430 5.73 2.51 -23.31
N VAL A 431 6.19 1.26 -23.16
CA VAL A 431 6.73 0.76 -21.89
C VAL A 431 7.83 1.69 -21.36
N GLY A 432 7.66 2.13 -20.13
CA GLY A 432 8.54 3.12 -19.48
C GLY A 432 8.08 4.56 -19.58
N TRP A 433 7.07 4.86 -20.42
CA TRP A 433 6.53 6.21 -20.65
C TRP A 433 5.08 6.36 -20.20
N SER A 434 4.48 5.35 -19.56
CA SER A 434 3.02 5.27 -19.29
C SER A 434 2.18 5.04 -20.55
N GLU A 435 0.95 4.61 -20.34
CA GLU A 435 -0.08 4.54 -21.38
C GLU A 435 -0.31 5.90 -22.04
N THR A 436 -0.67 5.87 -23.32
CA THR A 436 -0.96 7.04 -24.14
C THR A 436 -2.12 7.84 -23.57
N SER A 437 -1.87 9.12 -23.29
CA SER A 437 -2.85 10.05 -22.75
C SER A 437 -3.72 10.70 -23.83
N ALA A 438 -3.14 10.96 -25.01
CA ALA A 438 -3.81 11.41 -26.21
C ALA A 438 -2.99 10.98 -27.42
N GLN A 439 -3.65 10.65 -28.52
CA GLN A 439 -2.99 10.29 -29.78
C GLN A 439 -3.81 10.81 -30.94
N TRP A 440 -3.14 11.16 -32.03
CA TRP A 440 -3.78 11.44 -33.31
C TRP A 440 -2.84 11.20 -34.48
N SER A 441 -3.40 11.10 -35.66
CA SER A 441 -2.67 10.88 -36.90
C SER A 441 -3.19 11.78 -38.00
N LEU A 442 -2.29 12.25 -38.83
CA LEU A 442 -2.53 13.11 -39.99
C LEU A 442 -1.98 12.41 -41.23
N ALA A 443 -2.76 12.42 -42.30
CA ALA A 443 -2.33 11.96 -43.62
C ALA A 443 -2.59 13.09 -44.61
N VAL A 444 -1.52 13.65 -45.18
CA VAL A 444 -1.59 14.80 -46.10
C VAL A 444 -0.96 14.43 -47.44
N PRO A 445 -1.70 14.56 -48.56
CA PRO A 445 -1.12 14.37 -49.88
C PRO A 445 -0.10 15.47 -50.17
N LEU A 446 1.07 15.09 -50.68
CA LEU A 446 2.16 15.97 -51.05
C LEU A 446 1.93 16.49 -52.47
N LEU A 447 1.09 17.52 -52.59
CA LEU A 447 0.80 18.18 -53.86
C LEU A 447 1.73 19.37 -54.08
N PRO A 448 2.18 19.65 -55.32
CA PRO A 448 2.88 20.88 -55.64
C PRO A 448 2.03 22.11 -55.29
N ALA A 449 2.63 23.14 -54.71
CA ALA A 449 1.92 24.40 -54.49
C ALA A 449 1.57 25.07 -55.83
N GLU A 450 0.33 25.52 -55.98
CA GLU A 450 -0.07 26.33 -57.13
C GLU A 450 0.60 27.73 -57.07
N ASP A 451 1.10 28.22 -58.21
CA ASP A 451 1.47 29.63 -58.39
C ASP A 451 0.40 30.30 -59.26
N PRO A 452 -0.58 31.01 -58.66
CA PRO A 452 -1.70 31.56 -59.40
C PRO A 452 -1.32 32.66 -60.40
N ALA A 453 -0.06 33.15 -60.39
CA ALA A 453 0.32 34.34 -61.16
C ALA A 453 1.75 34.35 -61.72
N GLY A 454 2.56 33.30 -61.50
CA GLY A 454 3.99 33.30 -61.92
C GLY A 454 4.82 34.39 -61.22
N LEU A 455 4.30 34.97 -60.14
CA LEU A 455 4.86 36.13 -59.43
C LEU A 455 5.90 35.71 -58.38
N ARG A 456 5.96 34.42 -58.02
CA ARG A 456 6.95 33.91 -57.08
C ARG A 456 8.04 33.20 -57.86
N ALA A 457 9.29 33.64 -57.71
CA ALA A 457 10.47 32.93 -58.18
C ALA A 457 10.68 31.63 -57.36
N ARG A 458 9.73 30.70 -57.43
CA ARG A 458 9.80 29.36 -56.84
C ARG A 458 10.00 28.34 -57.97
N PRO A 459 10.83 27.31 -57.76
CA PRO A 459 11.06 26.29 -58.78
C PRO A 459 9.73 25.62 -59.19
N THR A 460 9.59 25.36 -60.49
CA THR A 460 8.38 24.81 -61.14
C THR A 460 7.99 23.40 -60.65
N ALA A 461 8.89 22.73 -59.90
CA ALA A 461 8.65 21.45 -59.26
C ALA A 461 9.08 21.50 -57.79
N PRO A 462 8.33 20.86 -56.87
CA PRO A 462 8.71 20.78 -55.46
C PRO A 462 10.01 19.99 -55.30
N ARG A 463 10.81 20.37 -54.30
CA ARG A 463 12.06 19.67 -53.97
C ARG A 463 11.71 18.36 -53.26
N PRO A 464 12.16 17.19 -53.76
CA PRO A 464 11.91 15.93 -53.08
C PRO A 464 12.63 15.92 -51.73
N PHE A 465 12.01 15.29 -50.74
CA PHE A 465 12.57 15.07 -49.42
C PHE A 465 12.25 13.66 -48.94
N THR A 466 13.02 13.18 -47.97
CA THR A 466 12.82 11.91 -47.28
C THR A 466 12.24 12.15 -45.89
N ALA A 467 11.64 11.11 -45.28
CA ALA A 467 11.22 11.20 -43.89
C ALA A 467 12.38 11.58 -42.94
N GLU A 468 13.62 11.16 -43.26
CA GLU A 468 14.85 11.52 -42.54
C GLU A 468 15.08 13.03 -42.55
N ASP A 469 14.97 13.70 -43.70
CA ASP A 469 15.14 15.16 -43.81
C ASP A 469 14.13 15.93 -42.94
N LEU A 470 12.87 15.46 -42.90
CA LEU A 470 11.84 16.08 -42.06
C LEU A 470 12.08 15.82 -40.57
N ILE A 471 12.50 14.61 -40.19
CA ILE A 471 12.85 14.28 -38.81
C ILE A 471 14.04 15.11 -38.33
N ASP A 472 15.06 15.29 -39.17
CA ASP A 472 16.22 16.12 -38.86
C ASP A 472 15.82 17.58 -38.64
N HIS A 473 14.95 18.12 -39.51
CA HIS A 473 14.37 19.44 -39.31
C HIS A 473 13.57 19.55 -38.01
N LEU A 474 12.75 18.55 -37.68
CA LEU A 474 12.00 18.52 -36.42
C LEU A 474 12.93 18.45 -35.20
N ARG A 475 13.99 17.64 -35.26
CA ARG A 475 15.00 17.53 -34.19
C ARG A 475 15.67 18.87 -33.92
N GLU A 476 16.09 19.58 -34.97
CA GLU A 476 16.69 20.91 -34.86
C GLU A 476 15.71 21.94 -34.29
N ARG A 477 14.47 21.97 -34.81
CA ARG A 477 13.46 22.95 -34.37
C ARG A 477 13.02 22.73 -32.93
N LEU A 478 12.77 21.48 -32.53
CA LEU A 478 12.41 21.16 -31.15
C LEU A 478 13.61 21.35 -30.21
N GLY A 479 14.82 20.96 -30.63
CA GLY A 479 16.05 21.20 -29.85
C GLY A 479 16.37 22.69 -29.66
N SER A 480 15.93 23.56 -30.58
CA SER A 480 16.07 25.01 -30.40
C SER A 480 15.20 25.57 -29.27
N LEU A 481 14.11 24.89 -28.90
CA LEU A 481 13.25 25.28 -27.77
C LEU A 481 13.97 25.12 -26.43
N THR A 482 14.98 24.25 -26.38
CA THR A 482 15.80 23.98 -25.19
C THR A 482 16.71 25.17 -24.83
N GLY A 483 17.08 26.00 -25.82
CA GLY A 483 17.98 27.16 -25.67
C GLY A 483 17.30 28.49 -25.31
N ALA A 484 15.96 28.58 -25.42
CA ALA A 484 15.21 29.72 -24.94
C ALA A 484 15.06 29.60 -23.41
N GLY A 485 16.00 30.18 -22.67
CA GLY A 485 16.05 30.13 -21.21
C GLY A 485 14.73 30.49 -20.50
N PRO A 486 14.60 30.14 -19.21
CA PRO A 486 13.35 30.27 -18.46
C PRO A 486 12.88 31.73 -18.47
N ARG A 487 11.68 31.97 -19.00
CA ARG A 487 10.96 33.23 -18.80
C ARG A 487 10.25 33.15 -17.45
N ASP A 488 10.70 33.99 -16.51
CA ASP A 488 10.10 34.31 -15.22
C ASP A 488 9.45 33.14 -14.43
N GLY A 489 10.23 32.51 -13.55
CA GLY A 489 9.73 31.78 -12.38
C GLY A 489 9.63 30.24 -12.48
N GLU A 490 9.97 29.61 -13.60
CA GLU A 490 10.03 28.14 -13.73
C GLU A 490 11.44 27.58 -13.48
N PRO A 491 11.61 26.46 -12.74
CA PRO A 491 12.84 25.69 -12.81
C PRO A 491 12.94 25.01 -14.19
N PRO A 492 14.07 25.12 -14.90
CA PRO A 492 14.23 24.55 -16.23
C PRO A 492 14.38 23.03 -16.15
N GLY A 493 13.32 22.30 -16.49
CA GLY A 493 13.45 20.97 -17.08
C GLY A 493 13.64 21.17 -18.58
N GLY A 494 14.89 21.13 -19.07
CA GLY A 494 15.15 21.31 -20.49
C GLY A 494 14.38 20.27 -21.32
N LEU A 495 13.78 20.71 -22.43
CA LEU A 495 13.19 19.79 -23.40
C LEU A 495 14.31 18.92 -23.98
N VAL A 496 14.24 17.62 -23.71
CA VAL A 496 15.12 16.60 -24.28
C VAL A 496 14.47 16.08 -25.54
N VAL A 497 15.22 16.07 -26.64
CA VAL A 497 14.78 15.53 -27.93
C VAL A 497 15.77 14.46 -28.34
N GLU A 498 15.29 13.25 -28.56
CA GLU A 498 16.13 12.09 -28.83
C GLU A 498 15.48 11.14 -29.83
N ASP A 499 16.32 10.49 -30.63
CA ASP A 499 15.90 9.42 -31.51
C ASP A 499 15.62 8.16 -30.70
N ARG A 500 14.51 7.50 -31.01
CA ARG A 500 14.09 6.29 -30.32
C ARG A 500 13.59 5.23 -31.30
N VAL A 501 14.09 4.01 -31.16
CA VAL A 501 13.65 2.85 -31.94
C VAL A 501 12.73 2.00 -31.08
N LEU A 502 11.51 1.78 -31.52
CA LEU A 502 10.53 0.91 -30.88
C LEU A 502 10.49 -0.43 -31.62
N ALA A 503 10.72 -1.53 -30.90
CA ALA A 503 10.74 -2.87 -31.46
C ALA A 503 9.92 -3.87 -30.62
N THR A 504 9.17 -4.74 -31.27
CA THR A 504 8.43 -5.82 -30.59
C THR A 504 9.37 -6.98 -30.25
N GLY A 505 9.37 -7.41 -28.98
CA GLY A 505 10.27 -8.45 -28.48
C GLY A 505 10.13 -9.82 -29.15
N THR A 506 8.95 -10.12 -29.70
CA THR A 506 8.66 -11.37 -30.40
C THR A 506 9.16 -11.43 -31.85
N ALA A 507 9.56 -10.31 -32.43
CA ALA A 507 10.06 -10.26 -33.81
C ALA A 507 11.57 -10.02 -33.90
N LEU A 508 12.26 -10.04 -32.76
CA LEU A 508 13.69 -9.75 -32.71
C LEU A 508 14.57 -10.96 -32.96
N GLY A 509 14.09 -12.20 -32.79
CA GLY A 509 14.93 -13.41 -32.75
C GLY A 509 15.92 -13.60 -33.92
N GLU A 510 15.68 -12.97 -35.08
CA GLU A 510 16.56 -13.03 -36.26
C GLU A 510 17.27 -11.68 -36.57
N ASP A 511 16.99 -10.61 -35.82
CA ASP A 511 17.55 -9.28 -36.06
C ASP A 511 18.84 -9.06 -35.26
N GLU A 512 19.98 -9.37 -35.89
CA GLU A 512 21.32 -9.26 -35.29
C GLU A 512 21.66 -7.85 -34.77
N ARG A 513 20.98 -6.80 -35.25
CA ARG A 513 21.20 -5.42 -34.76
C ARG A 513 20.88 -5.27 -33.27
N PHE A 514 20.01 -6.13 -32.73
CA PHE A 514 19.57 -6.09 -31.35
C PHE A 514 20.32 -7.06 -30.44
N PHE A 515 21.30 -7.84 -30.90
CA PHE A 515 22.04 -8.79 -30.07
C PHE A 515 23.56 -8.56 -30.14
N ALA A 516 24.20 -8.45 -28.98
CA ALA A 516 25.66 -8.48 -28.87
C ALA A 516 26.14 -9.91 -28.57
N ALA A 517 27.35 -10.24 -29.00
CA ALA A 517 27.91 -11.59 -28.88
C ALA A 517 28.02 -12.11 -27.42
N ASP A 518 28.03 -11.21 -26.44
CA ASP A 518 28.21 -11.49 -25.01
C ASP A 518 26.93 -11.35 -24.17
N THR A 519 25.78 -10.98 -24.76
CA THR A 519 24.54 -10.73 -24.01
C THR A 519 23.33 -11.44 -24.62
N ILE A 520 22.54 -12.11 -23.77
CA ILE A 520 21.27 -12.72 -24.20
C ILE A 520 20.17 -11.67 -24.36
N ALA A 521 20.10 -10.69 -23.46
CA ALA A 521 19.09 -9.63 -23.56
C ALA A 521 19.36 -8.73 -24.78
N PRO A 522 18.31 -8.23 -25.45
CA PRO A 522 18.46 -7.26 -26.52
C PRO A 522 19.23 -6.02 -26.08
N VAL A 523 20.09 -5.49 -26.96
CA VAL A 523 20.77 -4.22 -26.72
C VAL A 523 19.78 -3.06 -26.74
N THR A 524 19.99 -2.12 -25.84
CA THR A 524 19.16 -0.92 -25.69
C THR A 524 19.79 0.31 -26.36
N VAL A 525 20.99 0.15 -26.92
CA VAL A 525 21.74 1.19 -27.61
C VAL A 525 22.07 0.67 -29.01
N LEU A 526 21.55 1.35 -30.02
CA LEU A 526 21.82 1.11 -31.43
C LEU A 526 22.75 2.22 -31.97
N ALA A 527 23.64 1.84 -32.89
CA ALA A 527 24.49 2.80 -33.58
C ALA A 527 23.67 3.71 -34.50
N ASP A 528 24.11 4.96 -34.69
CA ASP A 528 23.41 5.97 -35.49
C ASP A 528 23.08 5.49 -36.91
N GLU A 529 23.98 4.73 -37.55
CA GLU A 529 23.72 4.21 -38.89
C GLU A 529 22.60 3.17 -38.92
N ALA A 530 22.49 2.32 -37.88
CA ALA A 530 21.38 1.38 -37.76
C ALA A 530 20.05 2.11 -37.55
N VAL A 531 20.06 3.21 -36.78
CA VAL A 531 18.88 4.07 -36.59
C VAL A 531 18.46 4.71 -37.91
N ARG A 532 19.41 5.28 -38.67
CA ARG A 532 19.14 5.88 -39.99
C ARG A 532 18.64 4.84 -40.99
N GLU A 533 19.18 3.63 -40.99
CA GLU A 533 18.69 2.54 -41.83
C GLU A 533 17.21 2.23 -41.52
N ILE A 534 16.84 2.15 -40.25
CA ILE A 534 15.45 1.95 -39.80
C ILE A 534 14.54 3.09 -40.26
N MET A 535 15.03 4.35 -40.21
CA MET A 535 14.28 5.51 -40.71
C MET A 535 14.02 5.43 -42.23
N ARG A 536 15.03 5.00 -43.01
CA ARG A 536 14.93 4.85 -44.47
C ARG A 536 14.04 3.68 -44.88
N ARG A 537 14.05 2.60 -44.10
CA ARG A 537 13.32 1.35 -44.39
C ARG A 537 12.61 0.84 -43.12
N PRO A 538 11.51 1.49 -42.70
CA PRO A 538 10.76 1.05 -41.53
C PRO A 538 10.13 -0.32 -41.81
N THR A 539 10.37 -1.28 -40.93
CA THR A 539 9.67 -2.58 -40.97
C THR A 539 8.41 -2.50 -40.12
N GLY A 540 7.48 -3.44 -40.30
CA GLY A 540 6.27 -3.49 -39.48
C GLY A 540 6.56 -3.64 -37.97
N THR A 541 7.70 -4.26 -37.64
CA THR A 541 8.07 -4.71 -36.30
C THR A 541 9.08 -3.81 -35.59
N VAL A 542 9.82 -2.98 -36.33
CA VAL A 542 10.83 -2.03 -35.81
C VAL A 542 10.59 -0.67 -36.46
N ARG A 543 10.35 0.35 -35.63
CA ARG A 543 10.03 1.70 -36.10
C ARG A 543 10.82 2.75 -35.34
N HIS A 544 11.26 3.76 -36.07
CA HIS A 544 11.79 4.99 -35.48
C HIS A 544 10.65 5.90 -35.00
N CYS A 545 10.90 6.60 -33.90
CA CYS A 545 10.21 7.82 -33.51
C CYS A 545 11.20 8.85 -32.98
N LEU A 546 10.82 10.12 -33.11
CA LEU A 546 11.48 11.21 -32.41
C LEU A 546 10.73 11.43 -31.08
N ALA A 547 11.40 11.20 -29.96
CA ALA A 547 10.84 11.38 -28.62
C ALA A 547 11.26 12.75 -28.08
N ALA A 548 10.28 13.60 -27.76
CA ALA A 548 10.50 14.89 -27.13
C ALA A 548 9.85 14.90 -25.73
N HIS A 549 10.62 15.10 -24.68
CA HIS A 549 10.14 15.01 -23.30
C HIS A 549 10.80 16.02 -22.37
N ALA A 550 10.15 16.34 -21.25
CA ALA A 550 10.69 17.27 -20.28
C ALA A 550 10.50 16.75 -18.85
N GLU A 551 11.52 16.88 -18.02
CA GLU A 551 11.44 16.53 -16.60
C GLU A 551 10.90 17.71 -15.79
N LEU A 552 9.65 17.62 -15.36
CA LEU A 552 9.02 18.63 -14.52
C LEU A 552 9.01 18.17 -13.05
N TRP A 553 8.95 19.13 -12.12
CA TRP A 553 8.84 18.84 -10.69
C TRP A 553 9.94 17.88 -10.18
N GLY A 554 11.20 18.11 -10.56
CA GLY A 554 12.32 17.24 -10.18
C GLY A 554 12.26 15.82 -10.74
N GLY A 555 11.55 15.62 -11.85
CA GLY A 555 11.31 14.33 -12.51
C GLY A 555 10.02 13.62 -12.07
N ASP A 556 9.26 14.22 -11.13
CA ASP A 556 8.02 13.62 -10.61
C ASP A 556 6.96 13.56 -11.72
N VAL A 557 7.00 14.49 -12.68
CA VAL A 557 6.14 14.44 -13.86
C VAL A 557 6.98 14.55 -15.12
N VAL A 558 6.83 13.60 -16.04
CA VAL A 558 7.55 13.59 -17.32
C VAL A 558 6.52 13.51 -18.46
N PRO A 559 6.04 14.65 -18.99
CA PRO A 559 5.36 14.68 -20.28
C PRO A 559 6.33 14.32 -21.40
N ALA A 560 5.85 13.51 -22.34
CA ALA A 560 6.58 13.09 -23.52
C ALA A 560 5.66 13.06 -24.74
N THR A 561 6.20 13.43 -25.89
CA THR A 561 5.53 13.39 -27.19
C THR A 561 6.38 12.56 -28.14
N PHE A 562 5.80 11.49 -28.68
CA PHE A 562 6.45 10.64 -29.66
C PHE A 562 5.93 11.01 -31.04
N LEU A 563 6.87 11.29 -31.95
CA LEU A 563 6.59 11.71 -33.31
C LEU A 563 7.01 10.61 -34.28
N HIS A 564 6.04 10.05 -34.98
CA HIS A 564 6.27 9.09 -36.05
C HIS A 564 6.01 9.77 -37.39
N VAL A 565 7.02 9.77 -38.26
CA VAL A 565 6.96 10.38 -39.60
C VAL A 565 7.21 9.29 -40.63
N ALA A 566 6.34 9.20 -41.63
CA ALA A 566 6.52 8.33 -42.78
C ALA A 566 6.01 8.98 -44.06
N THR A 567 6.69 8.73 -45.17
CA THR A 567 6.28 9.20 -46.50
C THR A 567 5.99 7.99 -47.38
N VAL A 568 4.72 7.74 -47.72
CA VAL A 568 4.28 6.59 -48.53
C VAL A 568 3.37 7.09 -49.64
N GLY A 569 3.66 6.73 -50.90
CA GLY A 569 2.77 7.03 -52.03
C GLY A 569 2.44 8.53 -52.18
N GLN A 570 3.45 9.41 -52.14
CA GLN A 570 3.28 10.88 -52.17
C GLN A 570 2.35 11.41 -51.06
N THR A 571 2.23 10.70 -49.94
CA THR A 571 1.45 11.13 -48.77
C THR A 571 2.36 11.17 -47.56
N LEU A 572 2.32 12.27 -46.82
CA LEU A 572 2.97 12.42 -45.52
C LEU A 572 2.04 11.88 -44.44
N HIS A 573 2.51 10.87 -43.72
CA HIS A 573 1.89 10.35 -42.51
C HIS A 573 2.64 10.89 -41.29
N LEU A 574 1.94 11.62 -40.45
CA LEU A 574 2.43 12.11 -39.16
C LEU A 574 1.54 11.53 -38.07
N HIS A 575 2.13 10.79 -37.13
CA HIS A 575 1.44 10.28 -35.96
C HIS A 575 2.10 10.82 -34.70
N ILE A 576 1.28 11.37 -33.80
CA ILE A 576 1.72 12.01 -32.57
C ILE A 576 1.05 11.32 -31.40
N ASP A 577 1.87 10.79 -30.49
CA ASP A 577 1.43 10.16 -29.26
C ASP A 577 1.91 10.98 -28.05
N HIS A 578 0.98 11.36 -27.18
CA HIS A 578 1.28 12.06 -25.94
C HIS A 578 1.25 11.09 -24.77
N HIS A 579 2.36 11.03 -24.05
CA HIS A 579 2.57 10.23 -22.86
C HIS A 579 2.82 11.13 -21.66
N VAL A 580 2.27 10.78 -20.50
CA VAL A 580 2.53 11.51 -19.26
C VAL A 580 2.81 10.53 -18.14
N LEU A 581 4.08 10.42 -17.77
CA LEU A 581 4.48 9.76 -16.53
C LEU A 581 4.10 10.67 -15.36
N GLY A 582 3.08 10.26 -14.63
CA GLY A 582 2.62 10.96 -13.42
C GLY A 582 3.57 10.83 -12.22
N PRO A 583 3.22 11.47 -11.10
CA PRO A 583 4.02 11.45 -9.88
C PRO A 583 4.26 10.04 -9.37
N VAL A 584 5.40 9.82 -8.70
CA VAL A 584 5.61 8.58 -7.95
C VAL A 584 4.68 8.54 -6.75
N ARG A 585 4.39 7.35 -6.21
CA ARG A 585 3.47 7.20 -5.06
C ARG A 585 3.81 8.19 -3.94
N ALA A 586 2.78 8.84 -3.41
CA ALA A 586 2.87 9.77 -2.28
C ALA A 586 3.73 9.24 -1.11
N ALA A 587 3.63 7.94 -0.80
CA ALA A 587 4.39 7.32 0.29
C ALA A 587 5.91 7.42 0.13
N TYR A 588 6.43 7.53 -1.10
CA TYR A 588 7.87 7.55 -1.39
C TYR A 588 8.51 8.91 -1.14
N HIS A 589 7.70 9.98 -1.15
CA HIS A 589 8.10 11.34 -0.76
C HIS A 589 8.29 11.51 0.76
N LEU A 590 8.24 10.42 1.54
CA LEU A 590 8.41 10.47 3.01
C LEU A 590 9.77 11.08 3.40
N VAL A 591 10.83 10.82 2.63
CA VAL A 591 12.19 11.27 2.93
C VAL A 591 12.32 12.80 3.03
N ASP A 592 11.43 13.54 2.35
CA ASP A 592 11.41 15.01 2.40
C ASP A 592 10.71 15.56 3.63
N ARG A 593 10.13 14.68 4.45
CA ARG A 593 9.59 15.02 5.77
C ARG A 593 10.55 14.65 6.89
N LEU A 594 11.64 13.97 6.57
CA LEU A 594 12.62 13.52 7.55
C LEU A 594 13.69 14.60 7.71
N ASP A 595 13.39 15.60 8.53
CA ASP A 595 14.36 16.64 8.87
C ASP A 595 15.13 16.26 10.15
N GLY A 596 16.46 16.35 10.08
CA GLY A 596 17.36 16.22 11.22
C GLY A 596 17.19 14.92 12.04
N GLY A 597 17.51 15.05 13.33
CA GLY A 597 17.40 13.96 14.30
C GLY A 597 15.94 13.58 14.59
N ARG A 598 15.75 12.33 14.98
CA ARG A 598 14.42 11.81 15.31
C ARG A 598 13.82 12.52 16.53
N THR A 599 12.62 13.05 16.39
CA THR A 599 11.89 13.67 17.50
C THR A 599 11.30 12.60 18.45
N PRO A 600 11.01 12.96 19.72
CA PRO A 600 10.34 12.03 20.65
C PRO A 600 8.95 11.58 20.17
N ALA A 601 8.30 12.34 19.30
CA ALA A 601 7.00 11.96 18.73
C ALA A 601 7.13 10.91 17.62
N GLU A 602 8.18 11.00 16.81
CA GLU A 602 8.50 10.02 15.77
C GLU A 602 9.01 8.72 16.37
N GLU A 603 9.84 8.78 17.43
CA GLU A 603 10.25 7.58 18.16
C GLU A 603 9.03 6.82 18.72
N ARG A 604 8.07 7.53 19.29
CA ARG A 604 6.80 6.93 19.75
C ARG A 604 6.00 6.34 18.59
N ALA A 605 6.02 6.96 17.42
CA ALA A 605 5.36 6.43 16.23
C ALA A 605 6.03 5.14 15.74
N LEU A 606 7.36 5.05 15.76
CA LEU A 606 8.11 3.84 15.44
C LEU A 606 7.82 2.71 16.44
N LEU A 607 7.86 3.00 17.75
CA LEU A 607 7.55 2.03 18.80
C LEU A 607 6.17 1.39 18.63
N LEU A 608 5.15 2.21 18.33
CA LEU A 608 3.77 1.75 18.12
C LEU A 608 3.60 1.07 16.76
N GLY A 609 4.26 1.58 15.72
CA GLY A 609 4.26 1.04 14.37
C GLY A 609 4.82 -0.39 14.34
N ALA A 610 6.00 -0.57 14.94
CA ALA A 610 6.63 -1.88 15.11
C ALA A 610 5.66 -2.86 15.79
N ALA A 611 5.12 -2.51 16.95
CA ALA A 611 4.22 -3.37 17.71
C ALA A 611 3.00 -3.83 16.91
N SER A 612 2.41 -2.93 16.11
CA SER A 612 1.22 -3.24 15.31
C SER A 612 1.47 -4.22 14.16
N ARG A 613 2.71 -4.27 13.64
CA ARG A 613 3.11 -5.09 12.50
C ARG A 613 3.81 -6.39 12.92
N THR A 614 4.49 -6.42 14.07
CA THR A 614 5.33 -7.55 14.53
C THR A 614 4.64 -8.91 14.37
N GLY A 615 3.38 -9.06 14.79
CA GLY A 615 2.68 -10.34 14.67
C GLY A 615 2.59 -10.86 13.24
N ARG A 616 2.23 -10.00 12.27
CA ARG A 616 2.15 -10.40 10.84
C ARG A 616 3.54 -10.73 10.28
N VAL A 617 4.55 -9.93 10.64
CA VAL A 617 5.93 -10.14 10.15
C VAL A 617 6.49 -11.45 10.72
N LEU A 618 6.28 -11.72 12.02
CA LEU A 618 6.72 -12.98 12.66
C LEU A 618 6.09 -14.21 12.01
N ALA A 619 4.77 -14.19 11.75
CA ALA A 619 4.09 -15.31 11.12
C ALA A 619 4.56 -15.55 9.67
N ALA A 620 4.88 -14.48 8.93
CA ALA A 620 5.36 -14.59 7.55
C ALA A 620 6.87 -14.88 7.46
N ALA A 621 7.65 -14.67 8.53
CA ALA A 621 9.11 -14.70 8.50
C ALA A 621 9.69 -16.05 8.02
N PRO A 622 9.24 -17.23 8.50
CA PRO A 622 9.78 -18.51 8.01
C PRO A 622 9.60 -18.69 6.51
N PHE A 623 8.43 -18.30 5.98
CA PHE A 623 8.13 -18.40 4.55
C PHE A 623 8.95 -17.40 3.73
N ARG A 624 9.11 -16.16 4.21
CA ARG A 624 9.93 -15.12 3.56
C ARG A 624 11.42 -15.46 3.56
N ALA A 625 11.94 -15.93 4.69
CA ALA A 625 13.32 -16.40 4.81
C ALA A 625 13.58 -17.58 3.88
N LEU A 626 12.65 -18.54 3.80
CA LEU A 626 12.74 -19.66 2.87
C LEU A 626 12.65 -19.23 1.40
N TYR A 627 11.75 -18.28 1.09
CA TYR A 627 11.59 -17.72 -0.25
C TYR A 627 12.87 -17.05 -0.76
N HIS A 628 13.53 -16.30 0.11
CA HIS A 628 14.81 -15.64 -0.20
C HIS A 628 15.98 -16.63 -0.24
N ALA A 629 16.05 -17.58 0.71
CA ALA A 629 17.08 -18.62 0.70
C ALA A 629 17.02 -19.49 -0.57
N ARG A 630 15.84 -19.65 -1.17
CA ARG A 630 15.65 -20.36 -2.44
C ARG A 630 15.75 -19.46 -3.68
N PHE A 631 16.06 -18.18 -3.53
CA PHE A 631 16.09 -17.23 -4.65
C PHE A 631 17.03 -17.69 -5.75
N GLU A 632 18.31 -17.92 -5.45
CA GLU A 632 19.32 -18.36 -6.45
C GLU A 632 18.94 -19.68 -7.13
N THR A 633 18.42 -20.67 -6.38
CA THR A 633 17.99 -21.94 -6.98
C THR A 633 16.77 -21.78 -7.88
N ARG A 634 15.79 -20.95 -7.49
CA ARG A 634 14.61 -20.65 -8.32
C ARG A 634 15.00 -19.86 -9.55
N HIS A 635 15.87 -18.86 -9.39
CA HIS A 635 16.44 -18.06 -10.46
C HIS A 635 17.13 -18.95 -11.49
N SER A 636 18.07 -19.79 -11.04
CA SER A 636 18.82 -20.71 -11.91
C SER A 636 17.89 -21.67 -12.68
N ARG A 637 16.86 -22.21 -12.03
CA ARG A 637 15.87 -23.10 -12.68
C ARG A 637 15.03 -22.33 -13.69
N ARG A 638 14.50 -21.17 -13.30
CA ARG A 638 13.72 -20.31 -14.21
C ARG A 638 14.55 -19.95 -15.43
N MET A 639 15.78 -19.49 -15.25
CA MET A 639 16.66 -19.12 -16.36
C MET A 639 17.00 -20.32 -17.25
N ALA A 640 17.23 -21.51 -16.69
CA ALA A 640 17.41 -22.72 -17.51
C ALA A 640 16.19 -23.02 -18.40
N ASP A 641 14.97 -22.86 -17.86
CA ASP A 641 13.72 -23.02 -18.61
C ASP A 641 13.54 -21.92 -19.67
N GLU A 642 13.84 -20.65 -19.34
CA GLU A 642 13.79 -19.52 -20.29
C GLU A 642 14.81 -19.71 -21.43
N PHE A 643 16.03 -20.17 -21.15
CA PHE A 643 17.02 -20.49 -22.18
C PHE A 643 16.62 -21.70 -23.04
N ALA A 644 15.87 -22.65 -22.48
CA ALA A 644 15.31 -23.75 -23.25
C ALA A 644 14.20 -23.22 -24.17
N ALA A 645 13.30 -22.37 -23.65
CA ALA A 645 12.22 -21.76 -24.41
C ALA A 645 12.75 -20.87 -25.55
N ALA A 646 13.72 -19.99 -25.27
CA ALA A 646 14.33 -19.11 -26.28
C ALA A 646 15.02 -19.88 -27.42
N ARG A 647 15.50 -21.11 -27.17
CA ARG A 647 16.08 -21.98 -28.21
C ARG A 647 15.04 -22.78 -28.99
N GLN A 648 13.87 -23.03 -28.41
CA GLN A 648 12.84 -23.90 -28.98
C GLN A 648 11.75 -23.11 -29.70
N ASP A 649 11.46 -21.88 -29.27
CA ASP A 649 10.41 -21.03 -29.81
C ASP A 649 11.01 -19.84 -30.57
N PRO A 650 10.91 -19.80 -31.91
CA PRO A 650 11.34 -18.66 -32.72
C PRO A 650 10.62 -17.35 -32.40
N LEU A 651 9.42 -17.41 -31.80
CA LEU A 651 8.62 -16.25 -31.41
C LEU A 651 8.80 -15.90 -29.92
N TYR A 652 9.87 -16.39 -29.28
CA TYR A 652 10.19 -16.05 -27.90
C TYR A 652 10.25 -14.53 -27.69
N ASP A 653 9.58 -14.08 -26.64
CA ASP A 653 9.39 -12.67 -26.35
C ASP A 653 10.53 -12.11 -25.50
N PHE A 654 11.46 -11.41 -26.14
CA PHE A 654 12.54 -10.68 -25.47
C PHE A 654 12.10 -9.29 -24.95
N GLY A 655 10.81 -8.98 -25.02
CA GLY A 655 10.24 -7.68 -24.71
C GLY A 655 10.34 -7.28 -23.25
N ALA A 656 10.63 -6.01 -22.98
CA ALA A 656 10.51 -5.46 -21.63
C ALA A 656 9.03 -5.45 -21.22
N ARG A 657 8.74 -6.04 -20.05
CA ARG A 657 7.38 -6.12 -19.47
C ARG A 657 7.11 -5.08 -18.40
N THR A 658 8.17 -4.65 -17.72
CA THR A 658 8.09 -3.87 -16.49
C THR A 658 9.11 -2.73 -16.53
N SER A 659 8.66 -1.50 -16.26
CA SER A 659 9.54 -0.35 -16.02
C SER A 659 9.54 0.03 -14.54
N ILE A 660 10.72 0.33 -13.99
CA ILE A 660 10.88 0.77 -12.59
C ILE A 660 10.06 2.04 -12.36
N ARG A 661 10.06 2.98 -13.31
CA ARG A 661 9.32 4.24 -13.19
C ARG A 661 7.81 4.02 -13.22
N GLU A 662 7.31 3.07 -14.01
CA GLU A 662 5.89 2.72 -14.08
C GLU A 662 5.39 1.99 -12.84
N LEU A 663 6.17 1.07 -12.27
CA LEU A 663 5.83 0.35 -11.03
C LEU A 663 5.56 1.33 -9.86
N ALA A 664 6.25 2.46 -9.88
CA ALA A 664 6.16 3.47 -8.84
C ALA A 664 5.09 4.54 -9.07
N LEU A 665 4.31 4.48 -10.16
CA LEU A 665 3.31 5.50 -10.47
C LEU A 665 2.24 5.61 -9.37
N SER A 666 1.94 6.85 -9.01
CA SER A 666 0.80 7.19 -8.18
C SER A 666 -0.50 7.08 -8.99
N PRO A 667 -1.59 6.58 -8.41
CA PRO A 667 -2.90 6.64 -9.06
C PRO A 667 -3.44 8.08 -9.18
N ASP A 668 -2.97 8.99 -8.31
CA ASP A 668 -3.44 10.37 -8.20
C ASP A 668 -2.27 11.37 -8.34
N TYR A 669 -2.56 12.53 -8.92
CA TYR A 669 -1.65 13.68 -8.90
C TYR A 669 -1.61 14.33 -7.51
N HIS A 670 -0.44 14.83 -7.11
CA HIS A 670 -0.26 15.43 -5.78
C HIS A 670 -0.56 16.93 -5.76
N ASN A 671 -0.38 17.60 -6.90
CA ASN A 671 -0.67 19.02 -7.08
C ASN A 671 -1.44 19.21 -8.40
N TYR A 672 -2.41 20.12 -8.42
CA TYR A 672 -3.15 20.47 -9.64
C TYR A 672 -2.24 20.99 -10.75
N PHE A 673 -1.22 21.79 -10.41
CA PHE A 673 -0.30 22.36 -11.38
C PHE A 673 0.56 21.30 -12.09
N GLN A 674 0.78 20.12 -11.48
CA GLN A 674 1.43 19.00 -12.16
C GLN A 674 0.69 18.59 -13.44
N VAL A 675 -0.64 18.64 -13.44
CA VAL A 675 -1.44 18.30 -14.62
C VAL A 675 -1.37 19.44 -15.65
N MET A 676 -1.49 20.68 -15.19
CA MET A 676 -1.47 21.86 -16.07
C MET A 676 -0.12 22.05 -16.75
N ASP A 677 0.98 21.85 -16.03
CA ASP A 677 2.33 22.00 -16.58
C ASP A 677 2.64 20.86 -17.56
N ALA A 678 2.21 19.62 -17.28
CA ALA A 678 2.32 18.52 -18.23
C ALA A 678 1.56 18.80 -19.53
N GLN A 679 0.31 19.26 -19.44
CA GLN A 679 -0.48 19.65 -20.61
C GLN A 679 0.14 20.81 -21.38
N ARG A 680 0.70 21.81 -20.67
CA ARG A 680 1.40 22.95 -21.28
C ARG A 680 2.55 22.46 -22.16
N ILE A 681 3.38 21.56 -21.66
CA ILE A 681 4.53 21.02 -22.42
C ILE A 681 4.07 20.22 -23.63
N THR A 682 3.13 19.27 -23.47
CA THR A 682 2.66 18.48 -24.62
C THR A 682 2.05 19.36 -25.71
N SER A 683 1.24 20.35 -25.33
CA SER A 683 0.64 21.30 -26.29
C SER A 683 1.67 22.23 -26.92
N LEU A 684 2.74 22.59 -26.21
CA LEU A 684 3.84 23.39 -26.74
C LEU A 684 4.57 22.59 -27.83
N ILE A 685 4.99 21.37 -27.52
CA ILE A 685 5.68 20.47 -28.47
C ILE A 685 4.81 20.22 -29.70
N GLU A 686 3.53 19.93 -29.51
CA GLU A 686 2.58 19.70 -30.59
C GLU A 686 2.47 20.91 -31.53
N ARG A 687 2.29 22.12 -30.99
CA ARG A 687 2.18 23.35 -31.78
C ARG A 687 3.47 23.65 -32.55
N HIS A 688 4.63 23.47 -31.93
CA HIS A 688 5.92 23.68 -32.59
C HIS A 688 6.19 22.62 -33.65
N THR A 689 5.81 21.37 -33.42
CA THR A 689 5.92 20.29 -34.41
C THR A 689 5.07 20.62 -35.64
N LEU A 690 3.79 20.94 -35.45
CA LEU A 690 2.89 21.30 -36.56
C LEU A 690 3.38 22.52 -37.34
N ALA A 691 3.89 23.53 -36.64
CA ALA A 691 4.47 24.72 -37.28
C ALA A 691 5.74 24.39 -38.08
N ALA A 692 6.62 23.54 -37.55
CA ALA A 692 7.85 23.12 -38.21
C ALA A 692 7.57 22.25 -39.44
N VAL A 693 6.62 21.30 -39.38
CA VAL A 693 6.21 20.53 -40.56
C VAL A 693 5.68 21.45 -41.66
N ARG A 694 4.82 22.43 -41.32
CA ARG A 694 4.31 23.39 -42.29
C ARG A 694 5.43 24.22 -42.91
N GLU A 695 6.33 24.77 -42.10
CA GLU A 695 7.47 25.57 -42.57
C GLU A 695 8.37 24.75 -43.50
N PHE A 696 8.62 23.50 -43.16
CA PHE A 696 9.38 22.56 -43.98
C PHE A 696 8.69 22.32 -45.34
N LEU A 697 7.41 21.96 -45.35
CA LEU A 697 6.65 21.72 -46.60
C LEU A 697 6.57 22.98 -47.48
N ASP A 698 6.30 24.14 -46.89
CA ASP A 698 6.25 25.43 -47.59
C ASP A 698 7.60 25.76 -48.25
N SER A 699 8.72 25.50 -47.55
CA SER A 699 10.08 25.75 -48.06
C SER A 699 10.51 24.80 -49.18
N HIS A 700 9.91 23.60 -49.23
CA HIS A 700 10.14 22.60 -50.28
C HIS A 700 9.18 22.75 -51.47
N GLY A 701 8.20 23.65 -51.39
CA GLY A 701 7.29 23.98 -52.49
C GLY A 701 6.02 23.11 -52.56
N PHE A 702 5.62 22.48 -51.46
CA PHE A 702 4.36 21.72 -51.38
C PHE A 702 3.19 22.62 -50.93
N ASP A 703 1.97 22.27 -51.33
CA ASP A 703 0.74 22.92 -50.85
C ASP A 703 0.46 22.53 -49.39
N THR A 704 0.27 23.53 -48.53
CA THR A 704 -0.04 23.36 -47.09
C THR A 704 -1.48 23.69 -46.75
N THR A 705 -2.35 23.90 -47.73
CA THR A 705 -3.77 24.26 -47.52
C THR A 705 -4.51 23.20 -46.71
N ASP A 706 -4.45 21.94 -47.14
CA ASP A 706 -5.06 20.81 -46.43
C ASP A 706 -4.45 20.59 -45.04
N PHE A 707 -3.11 20.67 -44.94
CA PHE A 707 -2.40 20.56 -43.67
C PHE A 707 -2.88 21.63 -42.67
N ARG A 708 -3.05 22.88 -43.11
CA ARG A 708 -3.50 24.00 -42.27
C ARG A 708 -4.93 23.82 -41.79
N ALA A 709 -5.83 23.34 -42.66
CA ALA A 709 -7.21 23.06 -42.29
C ALA A 709 -7.31 21.97 -41.20
N GLN A 710 -6.54 20.88 -41.36
CA GLN A 710 -6.48 19.81 -40.37
C GLN A 710 -5.78 20.26 -39.07
N GLN A 711 -4.68 21.03 -39.16
CA GLN A 711 -4.00 21.64 -38.00
C GLN A 711 -4.98 22.49 -37.17
N GLN A 712 -5.78 23.34 -37.82
CA GLN A 712 -6.76 24.19 -37.12
C GLN A 712 -7.83 23.34 -36.41
N THR A 713 -8.23 22.21 -37.00
CA THR A 713 -9.20 21.28 -36.42
C THR A 713 -8.64 20.63 -35.16
N ILE A 714 -7.41 20.10 -35.23
CA ILE A 714 -6.70 19.48 -34.10
C ILE A 714 -6.52 20.46 -32.95
N LEU A 715 -6.05 21.69 -33.24
CA LEU A 715 -5.81 22.71 -32.22
C LEU A 715 -7.09 23.28 -31.59
N ASN A 716 -8.21 23.34 -32.32
CA ASN A 716 -9.47 23.90 -31.84
C ASN A 716 -10.31 22.90 -31.06
N GLN A 717 -10.33 21.63 -31.48
CA GLN A 717 -11.21 20.64 -30.88
C GLN A 717 -10.65 20.04 -29.59
N GLY A 718 -9.40 20.35 -29.23
CA GLY A 718 -8.75 19.94 -27.98
C GLY A 718 -9.03 18.48 -27.67
N LEU A 719 -8.29 17.56 -28.27
CA LEU A 719 -8.54 16.11 -28.26
C LEU A 719 -8.97 15.56 -26.88
N ILE A 720 -10.28 15.51 -26.63
CA ILE A 720 -10.89 14.61 -25.66
C ILE A 720 -11.24 13.36 -26.46
N GLN A 721 -10.26 12.47 -26.63
CA GLN A 721 -10.47 11.18 -27.27
C GLN A 721 -9.93 10.08 -26.35
N GLN A 722 -10.69 9.79 -25.29
CA GLN A 722 -10.56 8.50 -24.60
C GLN A 722 -11.05 7.42 -25.56
N GLY A 723 -10.23 6.39 -25.78
CA GLY A 723 -10.37 5.39 -26.83
C GLY A 723 -11.80 4.87 -27.04
N GLY A 724 -12.27 5.03 -28.28
CA GLY A 724 -13.57 4.57 -28.76
C GLY A 724 -14.49 5.74 -29.13
N THR A 725 -14.43 6.14 -30.40
CA THR A 725 -15.38 7.03 -31.11
C THR A 725 -16.34 7.84 -30.24
N SER A 726 -15.99 9.10 -29.94
CA SER A 726 -16.99 10.12 -29.64
C SER A 726 -16.54 11.45 -30.21
N ILE A 727 -17.10 11.80 -31.36
CA ILE A 727 -17.19 13.19 -31.81
C ILE A 727 -18.13 13.86 -30.82
N ILE A 728 -17.58 14.51 -29.79
CA ILE A 728 -18.38 15.30 -28.85
C ILE A 728 -18.69 16.65 -29.52
N GLY A 729 -19.73 16.65 -30.34
CA GLY A 729 -20.42 17.88 -30.71
C GLY A 729 -21.29 18.35 -29.55
N ASN A 730 -21.06 19.58 -29.11
CA ASN A 730 -21.94 20.43 -28.29
C ASN A 730 -22.49 19.82 -26.98
N GLN A 731 -21.92 20.22 -25.84
CA GLN A 731 -22.54 20.01 -24.54
C GLN A 731 -22.97 21.34 -23.91
N ALA A 732 -24.23 21.37 -23.46
CA ALA A 732 -24.77 22.38 -22.57
C ALA A 732 -25.21 21.65 -21.28
N ILE A 733 -24.68 22.03 -20.12
CA ILE A 733 -24.91 21.33 -18.84
C ILE A 733 -25.68 22.25 -17.89
N GLY A 734 -26.89 21.81 -17.50
CA GLY A 734 -27.80 22.51 -16.60
C GLY A 734 -29.25 22.31 -17.02
N THR A 735 -30.19 22.37 -16.07
CA THR A 735 -31.63 22.33 -16.40
C THR A 735 -32.01 23.57 -17.19
N GLY A 736 -32.24 23.41 -18.51
CA GLY A 736 -32.64 24.50 -19.43
C GLY A 736 -31.55 24.98 -20.40
N ALA A 737 -30.38 24.33 -20.47
CA ALA A 737 -29.31 24.74 -21.37
C ALA A 737 -29.54 24.21 -22.80
N SER A 738 -29.50 25.09 -23.81
CA SER A 738 -29.53 24.72 -25.24
C SER A 738 -28.25 25.21 -25.93
N ALA A 739 -27.76 24.42 -26.90
CA ALA A 739 -26.63 24.78 -27.76
C ALA A 739 -27.11 24.80 -29.21
N THR A 740 -26.96 25.94 -29.90
CA THR A 740 -27.36 26.11 -31.31
C THR A 740 -26.10 26.25 -32.17
N GLN A 741 -26.02 25.51 -33.29
CA GLN A 741 -24.97 25.70 -34.28
C GLN A 741 -25.42 26.70 -35.33
N THR A 742 -24.57 27.68 -35.62
CA THR A 742 -24.70 28.52 -36.81
C THR A 742 -23.70 28.00 -37.83
N PHE A 743 -24.18 27.28 -38.85
CA PHE A 743 -23.37 27.05 -40.04
C PHE A 743 -23.30 28.37 -40.82
N PRO A 744 -22.11 28.87 -41.20
CA PRO A 744 -22.04 29.92 -42.20
C PRO A 744 -22.50 29.32 -43.53
N GLN A 745 -23.71 29.69 -43.96
CA GLN A 745 -24.23 29.34 -45.28
C GLN A 745 -23.40 30.10 -46.32
N GLN A 746 -22.55 29.40 -47.07
CA GLN A 746 -21.88 29.96 -48.25
C GLN A 746 -22.94 30.41 -49.24
N ALA A 747 -22.89 31.69 -49.65
CA ALA A 747 -23.74 32.24 -50.69
C ALA A 747 -23.38 31.60 -52.04
N GLY A 748 -24.18 30.63 -52.47
CA GLY A 748 -24.11 30.08 -53.82
C GLY A 748 -24.54 31.11 -54.84
N THR A 749 -23.67 31.39 -55.80
CA THR A 749 -23.91 32.23 -56.97
C THR A 749 -25.10 31.71 -57.80
N THR A 750 -26.02 32.62 -58.07
CA THR A 750 -27.21 32.48 -58.93
C THR A 750 -26.89 31.98 -60.34
N ALA A 751 -27.60 30.96 -60.79
CA ALA A 751 -27.86 30.68 -62.21
C ALA A 751 -29.37 30.80 -62.46
N PRO A 752 -29.84 31.53 -63.50
CA PRO A 752 -31.27 31.76 -63.71
C PRO A 752 -31.90 30.57 -64.45
N GLY A 753 -32.80 29.85 -63.77
CA GLY A 753 -33.62 28.78 -64.34
C GLY A 753 -34.99 29.29 -64.79
N ALA A 754 -35.32 29.01 -66.04
CA ALA A 754 -36.51 29.45 -66.76
C ALA A 754 -37.85 28.98 -66.15
N ALA A 755 -38.89 29.76 -66.46
CA ALA A 755 -40.28 29.60 -66.09
C ALA A 755 -40.92 28.26 -66.55
N GLY A 756 -41.87 27.76 -65.76
CA GLY A 756 -42.75 26.65 -66.14
C GLY A 756 -43.78 26.29 -65.07
N ALA A 757 -45.03 26.71 -65.31
CA ALA A 757 -46.28 26.65 -64.54
C ALA A 757 -46.64 25.35 -63.76
N PRO A 758 -47.61 25.45 -62.80
CA PRO A 758 -47.98 24.38 -61.86
C PRO A 758 -49.14 23.50 -62.36
N GLY A 759 -49.22 22.26 -61.88
CA GLY A 759 -50.37 21.41 -62.19
C GLY A 759 -50.42 20.06 -61.45
N ARG A 760 -51.16 20.09 -60.33
CA ARG A 760 -51.76 18.98 -59.55
C ARG A 760 -50.90 18.11 -58.65
#